data_AF-A0A5N6TIG9-F1
#
_entry.id   AF-A0A5N6TIG9-F1
#
_cell.length_a   1.000
_cell.length_b   1.000
_cell.length_c   1.000
_cell.angle_alpha   90.00
_cell.angle_beta   90.00
_cell.angle_gamma   90.00
#
_symmetry.space_group_name_H-M   'P 1'
#
loop_
_entity.id
_entity.type
_entity.pdbx_description
1 polymer ?
#
loop_
_entity_poly.entity_id
_entity_poly.type
_entity_poly.pdbx_seq_one_letter_code
_entity_poly.pdbx_strand_id
1 'polypeptide(L)'
;MAVRDIVADPSLLPVLNSSAETREQCEKLLALLDPTAESASTNPQEAVLAASREQKQLFALLARLRGLNRDAIFRVRDTKQSTAEARQEIDRLHLQLQNLYYEQRHLTGEIAACDSYDHKYLSLPLIPVEEFLALFPEHKESDSHELMIARINHEHAEREKLEQARQELLKRKQALIAENNKRKEDLASLDQDLERFIDHALVMTSKNEDSRSSQTTSTPPNDTMSSQAGAQRLPPPENPEAVRTRFKVIAAFWAVIIFLGFPIWWKTTSIYRARLPTQDMVDWADGKTCRPVFPLEIRFETPSLPELEAHHLLRTTQHTLDDLNEFSAHHLRLKLSDEASAPGDGEQVHGHSQPPADRKPDTTLTVRLVPQEDLAAPRSELHPDTTQLDVYYPPSLIPPPSASNPPLSAYIAGELQNLFIEEKAIIAQVLSESNVGAANTNAPPSANNQQPSAILNSISPQLAESISKRLRRSMKYAETYHLAFSLFTPGHEPSSWDVKSAVDEYISPLLHAFAPISNFTVDTQVQLYATFSPTAPLPEYDETQGAWTLKKEDLSAFINAAEWPLSPSIGSGPTLNFILYVPAPSQSPMVVKESSATSWIIPQWGGVFLLNPSESTLPDSVSNPPRLSQENLRPAFLTFSHQLLTLLGAPATPASLPFRLQTLIRIRAATLLLSASSTMGSLARLTESLPSIPIPANVATSVSTTLSHLASACEHLREGRFHAALADARVAEIEAERSFFEKSMVGQVYFPDEHKVAVYLPLLGPIGVPLVVGLLKEVKRVVTSLKARR
;
A
#
# COMPACT_ATOMS: atom_id res chain seq x y z
N MET A 1 15.75 -7.97 -52.36
CA MET A 1 15.21 -9.34 -52.21
C MET A 1 13.79 -9.36 -52.76
N ALA A 2 13.43 -10.39 -53.50
CA ALA A 2 12.05 -10.71 -53.81
C ALA A 2 11.38 -11.33 -52.57
N VAL A 3 10.05 -11.29 -52.49
CA VAL A 3 9.30 -11.93 -51.38
C VAL A 3 9.55 -13.45 -51.32
N ARG A 4 9.92 -14.06 -52.45
CA ARG A 4 10.37 -15.45 -52.58
C ARG A 4 11.65 -15.77 -51.78
N ASP A 5 12.49 -14.77 -51.50
CA ASP A 5 13.76 -14.94 -50.79
C ASP A 5 13.58 -14.91 -49.27
N ILE A 6 12.40 -14.49 -48.79
CA ILE A 6 12.10 -14.20 -47.37
C ILE A 6 11.20 -15.29 -46.76
N VAL A 7 10.27 -15.86 -47.53
CA VAL A 7 9.31 -16.86 -47.03
C VAL A 7 9.83 -18.28 -47.30
N ALA A 8 10.63 -18.80 -46.37
CA ALA A 8 11.22 -20.14 -46.46
C ALA A 8 10.28 -21.30 -46.03
N ASP A 9 9.11 -21.01 -45.47
CA ASP A 9 8.17 -22.05 -44.98
C ASP A 9 7.57 -22.85 -46.17
N PRO A 10 7.78 -24.18 -46.24
CA PRO A 10 7.33 -25.01 -47.36
C PRO A 10 5.80 -25.10 -47.48
N SER A 11 5.05 -24.72 -46.45
CA SER A 11 3.58 -24.63 -46.47
C SER A 11 3.04 -23.29 -46.97
N LEU A 12 3.86 -22.24 -46.98
CA LEU A 12 3.49 -20.92 -47.51
C LEU A 12 3.91 -20.70 -48.97
N LEU A 13 4.95 -21.41 -49.43
CA LEU A 13 5.37 -21.40 -50.86
C LEU A 13 4.23 -21.70 -51.86
N PRO A 14 3.30 -22.66 -51.62
CA PRO A 14 2.17 -22.88 -52.52
C PRO A 14 1.19 -21.71 -52.56
N VAL A 15 1.00 -21.00 -51.44
CA VAL A 15 0.14 -19.81 -51.34
C VAL A 15 0.74 -18.68 -52.18
N LEU A 16 2.04 -18.44 -52.00
CA LEU A 16 2.79 -17.39 -52.70
C LEU A 16 2.83 -17.65 -54.22
N ASN A 17 3.08 -18.89 -54.65
CA ASN A 17 3.07 -19.24 -56.07
C ASN A 17 1.65 -19.16 -56.67
N SER A 18 0.62 -19.70 -56.01
CA SER A 18 -0.76 -19.57 -56.49
C SER A 18 -1.23 -18.10 -56.52
N SER A 19 -0.70 -17.24 -55.65
CA SER A 19 -0.98 -15.79 -55.68
C SER A 19 -0.29 -15.10 -56.85
N ALA A 20 0.96 -15.44 -57.16
CA ALA A 20 1.67 -14.95 -58.34
C ALA A 20 0.99 -15.40 -59.66
N GLU A 21 0.63 -16.69 -59.77
CA GLU A 21 -0.16 -17.24 -60.88
C GLU A 21 -1.50 -16.48 -61.05
N THR A 22 -2.20 -16.20 -59.94
CA THR A 22 -3.45 -15.43 -59.96
C THR A 22 -3.23 -14.00 -60.48
N ARG A 23 -2.15 -13.34 -60.05
CA ARG A 23 -1.83 -11.95 -60.46
C ARG A 23 -1.51 -11.86 -61.96
N GLU A 24 -0.70 -12.79 -62.47
CA GLU A 24 -0.35 -12.86 -63.90
C GLU A 24 -1.61 -13.09 -64.77
N GLN A 25 -2.58 -13.87 -64.30
CA GLN A 25 -3.85 -14.08 -65.02
C GLN A 25 -4.81 -12.88 -64.89
N CYS A 26 -4.79 -12.13 -63.79
CA CYS A 26 -5.45 -10.82 -63.73
C CYS A 26 -4.84 -9.83 -64.74
N GLU A 27 -3.51 -9.75 -64.83
CA GLU A 27 -2.79 -8.89 -65.76
C GLU A 27 -3.14 -9.21 -67.22
N LYS A 28 -3.21 -10.51 -67.59
CA LYS A 28 -3.66 -10.97 -68.91
C LYS A 28 -5.13 -10.64 -69.20
N LEU A 29 -6.03 -10.86 -68.24
CA LEU A 29 -7.45 -10.53 -68.41
C LEU A 29 -7.67 -9.02 -68.56
N LEU A 30 -6.90 -8.19 -67.85
CA LEU A 30 -6.93 -6.74 -68.01
C LEU A 30 -6.41 -6.31 -69.39
N ALA A 31 -5.31 -6.90 -69.88
CA ALA A 31 -4.79 -6.61 -71.22
C ALA A 31 -5.76 -7.01 -72.36
N LEU A 32 -6.62 -8.02 -72.15
CA LEU A 32 -7.70 -8.39 -73.07
C LEU A 32 -8.96 -7.49 -72.98
N LEU A 33 -9.02 -6.61 -71.98
CA LEU A 33 -10.13 -5.68 -71.73
C LEU A 33 -9.73 -4.20 -71.90
N ASP A 34 -8.46 -3.92 -72.20
CA ASP A 34 -7.95 -2.57 -72.40
C ASP A 34 -8.42 -2.00 -73.76
N PRO A 35 -9.20 -0.90 -73.79
CA PRO A 35 -9.72 -0.32 -75.02
C PRO A 35 -8.67 0.45 -75.84
N THR A 36 -7.42 0.57 -75.36
CA THR A 36 -6.36 1.35 -76.00
C THR A 36 -5.33 0.52 -76.79
N ALA A 37 -5.39 -0.81 -76.71
CA ALA A 37 -4.52 -1.68 -77.49
C ALA A 37 -4.94 -1.75 -78.97
N GLU A 38 -4.09 -1.29 -79.90
CA GLU A 38 -4.38 -1.25 -81.35
C GLU A 38 -4.47 -2.63 -82.04
N SER A 39 -4.56 -3.72 -81.29
CA SER A 39 -4.76 -5.08 -81.82
C SER A 39 -6.25 -5.43 -81.94
N ALA A 40 -6.97 -4.71 -82.80
CA ALA A 40 -8.35 -5.05 -83.18
C ALA A 40 -8.39 -6.34 -84.02
N SER A 41 -8.34 -7.50 -83.35
CA SER A 41 -8.50 -8.80 -84.01
C SER A 41 -9.93 -9.00 -84.49
N THR A 42 -10.06 -9.53 -85.71
CA THR A 42 -11.26 -9.43 -86.55
C THR A 42 -12.41 -10.36 -86.12
N ASN A 43 -12.97 -10.22 -84.90
CA ASN A 43 -14.35 -10.60 -84.54
C ASN A 43 -14.69 -10.26 -83.07
N PRO A 44 -15.70 -9.40 -82.77
CA PRO A 44 -16.09 -9.09 -81.38
C PRO A 44 -16.52 -10.31 -80.55
N GLN A 45 -17.10 -11.33 -81.19
CA GLN A 45 -17.51 -12.56 -80.50
C GLN A 45 -16.32 -13.41 -80.03
N GLU A 46 -15.20 -13.40 -80.75
CA GLU A 46 -14.01 -14.18 -80.38
C GLU A 46 -13.27 -13.55 -79.18
N ALA A 47 -13.21 -12.22 -79.12
CA ALA A 47 -12.68 -11.49 -77.96
C ALA A 47 -13.49 -11.80 -76.67
N VAL A 48 -14.82 -11.78 -76.75
CA VAL A 48 -15.70 -12.13 -75.61
C VAL A 48 -15.53 -13.60 -75.19
N LEU A 49 -15.36 -14.52 -76.15
CA LEU A 49 -15.09 -15.93 -75.86
C LEU A 49 -13.69 -16.15 -75.24
N ALA A 50 -12.68 -15.38 -75.64
CA ALA A 50 -11.35 -15.40 -75.04
C ALA A 50 -11.38 -14.87 -73.60
N ALA A 51 -11.96 -13.69 -73.36
CA ALA A 51 -12.13 -13.14 -72.02
C ALA A 51 -12.91 -14.09 -71.09
N SER A 52 -13.94 -14.78 -71.59
CA SER A 52 -14.69 -15.79 -70.82
C SER A 52 -13.88 -17.05 -70.48
N ARG A 53 -12.84 -17.40 -71.26
CA ARG A 53 -11.92 -18.49 -70.93
C ARG A 53 -10.96 -18.07 -69.81
N GLU A 54 -10.32 -16.92 -69.94
CA GLU A 54 -9.38 -16.42 -68.93
C GLU A 54 -10.08 -16.11 -67.60
N GLN A 55 -11.30 -15.57 -67.64
CA GLN A 55 -12.14 -15.37 -66.44
C GLN A 55 -12.41 -16.69 -65.69
N LYS A 56 -12.60 -17.82 -66.39
CA LYS A 56 -12.80 -19.14 -65.77
C LYS A 56 -11.52 -19.69 -65.16
N GLN A 57 -10.37 -19.49 -65.82
CA GLN A 57 -9.06 -19.83 -65.25
C GLN A 57 -8.79 -19.02 -63.98
N LEU A 58 -9.05 -17.71 -64.01
CA LEU A 58 -8.91 -16.82 -62.86
C LEU A 58 -9.81 -17.25 -61.69
N PHE A 59 -11.08 -17.60 -61.92
CA PHE A 59 -11.95 -18.09 -60.85
C PHE A 59 -11.48 -19.43 -60.25
N ALA A 60 -10.89 -20.32 -61.05
CA ALA A 60 -10.30 -21.56 -60.54
C ALA A 60 -9.06 -21.29 -59.64
N LEU A 61 -8.18 -20.38 -60.06
CA LEU A 61 -7.02 -19.95 -59.25
C LEU A 61 -7.46 -19.23 -57.97
N LEU A 62 -8.46 -18.36 -58.02
CA LEU A 62 -9.03 -17.70 -56.83
C LEU A 62 -9.67 -18.71 -55.86
N ALA A 63 -10.31 -19.78 -56.35
CA ALA A 63 -10.82 -20.86 -55.50
C ALA A 63 -9.68 -21.63 -54.81
N ARG A 64 -8.63 -21.98 -55.55
CA ARG A 64 -7.40 -22.62 -55.01
C ARG A 64 -6.73 -21.75 -53.95
N LEU A 65 -6.54 -20.47 -54.24
CA LEU A 65 -5.92 -19.50 -53.33
C LEU A 65 -6.73 -19.29 -52.05
N ARG A 66 -8.07 -19.26 -52.14
CA ARG A 66 -8.96 -19.21 -50.96
C ARG A 66 -8.85 -20.44 -50.07
N GLY A 67 -8.73 -21.63 -50.66
CA GLY A 67 -8.48 -22.88 -49.92
C GLY A 67 -7.13 -22.83 -49.19
N LEU A 68 -6.05 -22.55 -49.92
CA LEU A 68 -4.70 -22.43 -49.38
C LEU A 68 -4.58 -21.39 -48.25
N ASN A 69 -5.23 -20.22 -48.41
CA ASN A 69 -5.27 -19.18 -47.38
C ASN A 69 -6.02 -19.63 -46.11
N ARG A 70 -7.15 -20.34 -46.26
CA ARG A 70 -7.91 -20.87 -45.13
C ARG A 70 -7.09 -21.91 -44.35
N ASP A 71 -6.38 -22.77 -45.07
CA ASP A 71 -5.58 -23.84 -44.46
C ASP A 71 -4.32 -23.27 -43.78
N ALA A 72 -3.76 -22.15 -44.27
CA ALA A 72 -2.73 -21.37 -43.56
C ALA A 72 -3.27 -20.71 -42.27
N ILE A 73 -4.49 -20.16 -42.30
CA ILE A 73 -5.15 -19.59 -41.11
C ILE A 73 -5.39 -20.66 -40.02
N PHE A 74 -5.74 -21.90 -40.41
CA PHE A 74 -5.83 -23.01 -39.46
C PHE A 74 -4.47 -23.33 -38.82
N ARG A 75 -3.40 -23.47 -39.61
CA ARG A 75 -2.04 -23.71 -39.07
C ARG A 75 -1.61 -22.64 -38.06
N VAL A 76 -1.85 -21.36 -38.35
CA VAL A 76 -1.53 -20.26 -37.42
C VAL A 76 -2.32 -20.37 -36.11
N ARG A 77 -3.57 -20.84 -36.16
CA ARG A 77 -4.38 -21.12 -34.96
C ARG A 77 -3.82 -22.31 -34.16
N ASP A 78 -3.42 -23.37 -34.84
CA ASP A 78 -2.86 -24.57 -34.20
C ASP A 78 -1.52 -24.27 -33.53
N THR A 79 -0.62 -23.54 -34.19
CA THR A 79 0.64 -23.04 -33.59
C THR A 79 0.37 -22.11 -32.41
N LYS A 80 -0.62 -21.22 -32.49
CA LYS A 80 -1.01 -20.35 -31.37
C LYS A 80 -1.57 -21.15 -30.19
N GLN A 81 -2.27 -22.25 -30.42
CA GLN A 81 -2.74 -23.13 -29.36
C GLN A 81 -1.56 -23.86 -28.69
N SER A 82 -0.73 -24.54 -29.47
CA SER A 82 0.43 -25.30 -28.94
C SER A 82 1.42 -24.40 -28.17
N THR A 83 1.66 -23.18 -28.63
CA THR A 83 2.50 -22.21 -27.90
C THR A 83 1.84 -21.67 -26.62
N ALA A 84 0.51 -21.56 -26.57
CA ALA A 84 -0.22 -21.22 -25.35
C ALA A 84 -0.21 -22.37 -24.32
N GLU A 85 -0.36 -23.62 -24.77
CA GLU A 85 -0.27 -24.82 -23.93
C GLU A 85 1.13 -24.98 -23.31
N ALA A 86 2.19 -24.87 -24.12
CA ALA A 86 3.58 -24.91 -23.64
C ALA A 86 3.89 -23.76 -22.67
N ARG A 87 3.37 -22.56 -22.94
CA ARG A 87 3.48 -21.43 -22.00
C ARG A 87 2.77 -21.71 -20.68
N GLN A 88 1.56 -22.28 -20.71
CA GLN A 88 0.81 -22.59 -19.49
C GLN A 88 1.53 -23.62 -18.60
N GLU A 89 2.28 -24.56 -19.21
CA GLU A 89 3.16 -25.46 -18.44
C GLU A 89 4.34 -24.73 -17.80
N ILE A 90 5.00 -23.82 -18.53
CA ILE A 90 6.09 -22.98 -17.98
C ILE A 90 5.58 -22.09 -16.84
N ASP A 91 4.44 -21.42 -17.02
CA ASP A 91 3.80 -20.56 -16.01
C ASP A 91 3.47 -21.38 -14.73
N ARG A 92 3.05 -22.65 -14.89
CA ARG A 92 2.82 -23.58 -13.76
C ARG A 92 4.11 -23.99 -13.05
N LEU A 93 5.17 -24.32 -13.79
CA LEU A 93 6.47 -24.69 -13.22
C LEU A 93 7.13 -23.50 -12.50
N HIS A 94 6.98 -22.29 -13.05
CA HIS A 94 7.46 -21.06 -12.42
C HIS A 94 6.76 -20.79 -11.08
N LEU A 95 5.44 -21.00 -11.00
CA LEU A 95 4.68 -20.89 -9.74
C LEU A 95 5.16 -21.93 -8.70
N GLN A 96 5.49 -23.16 -9.11
CA GLN A 96 6.05 -24.17 -8.20
C GLN A 96 7.44 -23.76 -7.69
N LEU A 97 8.30 -23.21 -8.55
CA LEU A 97 9.61 -22.67 -8.16
C LEU A 97 9.47 -21.47 -7.20
N GLN A 98 8.51 -20.58 -7.43
CA GLN A 98 8.24 -19.43 -6.56
C GLN A 98 7.77 -19.87 -5.16
N ASN A 99 6.95 -20.92 -5.07
CA ASN A 99 6.54 -21.51 -3.80
C ASN A 99 7.75 -22.10 -3.03
N LEU A 100 8.67 -22.78 -3.71
CA LEU A 100 9.90 -23.32 -3.09
C LEU A 100 10.83 -22.22 -2.60
N TYR A 101 10.98 -21.11 -3.33
CA TYR A 101 11.74 -19.95 -2.84
C TYR A 101 11.08 -19.26 -1.65
N TYR A 102 9.74 -19.21 -1.60
CA TYR A 102 9.00 -18.73 -0.43
C TYR A 102 9.24 -19.64 0.79
N GLU A 103 9.14 -20.96 0.62
CA GLU A 103 9.41 -21.95 1.67
C GLU A 103 10.86 -21.86 2.18
N GLN A 104 11.84 -21.81 1.27
CA GLN A 104 13.25 -21.60 1.62
C GLN A 104 13.44 -20.32 2.44
N ARG A 105 12.86 -19.19 2.00
CA ARG A 105 12.98 -17.90 2.70
C ARG A 105 12.27 -17.90 4.06
N HIS A 106 11.13 -18.59 4.17
CA HIS A 106 10.40 -18.77 5.42
C HIS A 106 11.21 -19.59 6.43
N LEU A 107 11.74 -20.76 6.01
CA LEU A 107 12.58 -21.62 6.84
C LEU A 107 13.89 -20.92 7.25
N THR A 108 14.52 -20.18 6.34
CA THR A 108 15.71 -19.36 6.67
C THR A 108 15.38 -18.30 7.72
N GLY A 109 14.20 -17.69 7.64
CA GLY A 109 13.71 -16.75 8.66
C GLY A 109 13.39 -17.39 10.00
N GLU A 110 12.85 -18.62 10.03
CA GLU A 110 12.61 -19.36 11.27
C GLU A 110 13.89 -19.87 11.93
N ILE A 111 14.89 -20.28 11.13
CA ILE A 111 16.24 -20.61 11.62
C ILE A 111 16.86 -19.37 12.25
N ALA A 112 16.89 -18.24 11.55
CA ALA A 112 17.42 -16.98 12.09
C ALA A 112 16.65 -16.52 13.34
N ALA A 113 15.34 -16.72 13.42
CA ALA A 113 14.55 -16.44 14.61
C ALA A 113 14.95 -17.32 15.80
N CYS A 114 15.15 -18.64 15.58
CA CYS A 114 15.66 -19.56 16.58
C CYS A 114 17.09 -19.19 17.05
N ASP A 115 17.99 -18.90 16.12
CA ASP A 115 19.39 -18.52 16.43
C ASP A 115 19.47 -17.17 17.17
N SER A 116 18.51 -16.27 16.94
CA SER A 116 18.40 -14.97 17.62
C SER A 116 17.69 -15.02 18.98
N TYR A 117 17.22 -16.18 19.43
CA TYR A 117 16.44 -16.30 20.65
C TYR A 117 17.29 -16.03 21.90
N ASP A 118 17.03 -14.91 22.59
CA ASP A 118 17.71 -14.55 23.83
C ASP A 118 17.40 -15.56 24.96
N HIS A 119 18.34 -16.48 25.17
CA HIS A 119 18.28 -17.41 26.28
C HIS A 119 18.56 -16.70 27.60
N LYS A 120 17.49 -16.44 28.38
CA LYS A 120 17.51 -15.80 29.72
C LYS A 120 18.58 -16.27 30.71
N TYR A 121 19.21 -17.43 30.52
CA TYR A 121 20.32 -17.88 31.36
C TYR A 121 21.63 -17.11 31.08
N LEU A 122 21.77 -16.50 29.89
CA LEU A 122 22.92 -15.68 29.48
C LEU A 122 22.95 -14.32 30.19
N SER A 123 21.79 -13.80 30.58
CA SER A 123 21.64 -12.54 31.33
C SER A 123 21.61 -12.71 32.86
N LEU A 124 21.79 -13.95 33.36
CA LEU A 124 21.97 -14.18 34.80
C LEU A 124 23.36 -13.69 35.24
N PRO A 125 23.47 -12.79 36.24
CA PRO A 125 24.75 -12.57 36.90
C PRO A 125 25.11 -13.85 37.66
N LEU A 126 26.12 -14.55 37.15
CA LEU A 126 26.70 -15.79 37.67
C LEU A 126 28.17 -15.51 38.00
N ILE A 127 28.70 -16.13 39.05
CA ILE A 127 30.14 -16.03 39.35
C ILE A 127 31.01 -16.49 38.17
N PRO A 128 32.19 -15.87 37.92
CA PRO A 128 33.10 -16.25 36.85
C PRO A 128 33.43 -17.75 36.82
N VAL A 129 33.69 -18.28 35.62
CA VAL A 129 34.00 -19.72 35.43
C VAL A 129 35.24 -20.13 36.23
N GLU A 130 36.26 -19.26 36.29
CA GLU A 130 37.50 -19.48 37.04
C GLU A 130 37.24 -19.59 38.56
N GLU A 131 36.41 -18.70 39.11
CA GLU A 131 36.02 -18.73 40.53
C GLU A 131 35.15 -19.95 40.85
N PHE A 132 34.20 -20.31 39.97
CA PHE A 132 33.40 -21.51 40.15
C PHE A 132 34.25 -22.79 40.13
N LEU A 133 35.20 -22.92 39.20
CA LEU A 133 36.09 -24.08 39.13
C LEU A 133 37.12 -24.13 40.27
N ALA A 134 37.44 -22.99 40.89
CA ALA A 134 38.23 -22.97 42.13
C ALA A 134 37.44 -23.46 43.35
N LEU A 135 36.12 -23.22 43.39
CA LEU A 135 35.22 -23.71 44.44
C LEU A 135 34.76 -25.16 44.23
N PHE A 136 34.58 -25.58 42.96
CA PHE A 136 34.09 -26.90 42.57
C PHE A 136 35.01 -27.57 41.53
N PRO A 137 36.19 -28.09 41.94
CA PRO A 137 37.17 -28.67 41.02
C PRO A 137 36.66 -29.91 40.25
N GLU A 138 35.62 -30.58 40.75
CA GLU A 138 35.01 -31.77 40.16
C GLU A 138 34.38 -31.51 38.79
N HIS A 139 33.95 -30.27 38.51
CA HIS A 139 33.35 -29.87 37.22
C HIS A 139 34.38 -29.48 36.15
N LYS A 140 35.68 -29.64 36.40
CA LYS A 140 36.75 -29.21 35.48
C LYS A 140 36.83 -30.03 34.18
N GLU A 141 36.27 -31.24 34.17
CA GLU A 141 36.20 -32.13 32.99
C GLU A 141 34.75 -32.33 32.48
N SER A 142 33.76 -31.60 33.03
CA SER A 142 32.36 -31.61 32.57
C SER A 142 32.19 -30.89 31.23
N ASP A 143 31.13 -31.22 30.48
CA ASP A 143 30.79 -30.46 29.27
C ASP A 143 30.38 -29.01 29.59
N SER A 144 30.53 -28.12 28.61
CA SER A 144 30.15 -26.71 28.68
C SER A 144 28.69 -26.51 29.13
N HIS A 145 27.76 -27.36 28.65
CA HIS A 145 26.35 -27.30 29.04
C HIS A 145 26.14 -27.75 30.50
N GLU A 146 26.78 -28.84 30.91
CA GLU A 146 26.71 -29.38 32.27
C GLU A 146 27.31 -28.41 33.30
N LEU A 147 28.46 -27.81 32.97
CA LEU A 147 29.13 -26.79 33.78
C LEU A 147 28.23 -25.54 33.93
N MET A 148 27.48 -25.16 32.89
CA MET A 148 26.53 -24.04 32.98
C MET A 148 25.33 -24.39 33.88
N ILE A 149 24.79 -25.60 33.80
CA ILE A 149 23.73 -26.09 34.70
C ILE A 149 24.24 -26.10 36.16
N ALA A 150 25.45 -26.60 36.41
CA ALA A 150 26.05 -26.61 37.74
C ALA A 150 26.21 -25.20 38.34
N ARG A 151 26.67 -24.24 37.54
CA ARG A 151 26.77 -22.82 37.93
C ARG A 151 25.42 -22.20 38.27
N ILE A 152 24.38 -22.49 37.47
CA ILE A 152 23.01 -21.97 37.71
C ILE A 152 22.41 -22.59 38.98
N ASN A 153 22.61 -23.89 39.21
CA ASN A 153 22.12 -24.57 40.42
C ASN A 153 22.81 -24.06 41.70
N HIS A 154 24.11 -23.77 41.63
CA HIS A 154 24.84 -23.12 42.73
C HIS A 154 24.30 -21.73 43.04
N GLU A 155 24.13 -20.87 42.02
CA GLU A 155 23.58 -19.52 42.18
C GLU A 155 22.15 -19.54 42.72
N HIS A 156 21.33 -20.52 42.31
CA HIS A 156 19.99 -20.73 42.89
C HIS A 156 20.08 -21.04 44.39
N ALA A 157 20.93 -21.98 44.79
CA ALA A 157 21.08 -22.39 46.18
C ALA A 157 21.60 -21.25 47.09
N GLU A 158 22.51 -20.41 46.60
CA GLU A 158 22.95 -19.20 47.33
C GLU A 158 21.85 -18.15 47.44
N ARG A 159 21.10 -17.88 46.36
CA ARG A 159 19.96 -16.94 46.41
C ARG A 159 18.85 -17.42 47.33
N GLU A 160 18.61 -18.74 47.40
CA GLU A 160 17.65 -19.31 48.33
C GLU A 160 18.07 -19.11 49.80
N LYS A 161 19.35 -19.37 50.13
CA LYS A 161 19.91 -19.07 51.47
C LYS A 161 19.77 -17.58 51.83
N LEU A 162 20.06 -16.69 50.89
CA LEU A 162 19.95 -15.24 51.09
C LEU A 162 18.50 -14.79 51.32
N GLU A 163 17.54 -15.34 50.58
CA GLU A 163 16.11 -15.03 50.79
C GLU A 163 15.57 -15.65 52.08
N GLN A 164 16.01 -16.86 52.47
CA GLN A 164 15.69 -17.43 53.79
C GLN A 164 16.22 -16.53 54.93
N ALA A 165 17.50 -16.11 54.87
CA ALA A 165 18.08 -15.19 55.85
C ALA A 165 17.37 -13.83 55.88
N ARG A 166 16.97 -13.29 54.72
CA ARG A 166 16.15 -12.07 54.61
C ARG A 166 14.79 -12.25 55.29
N GLN A 167 14.13 -13.39 55.14
CA GLN A 167 12.85 -13.68 55.79
C GLN A 167 12.99 -13.83 57.30
N GLU A 168 14.08 -14.42 57.80
CA GLU A 168 14.38 -14.44 59.24
C GLU A 168 14.62 -13.04 59.80
N LEU A 169 15.40 -12.20 59.10
CA LEU A 169 15.61 -10.80 59.46
C LEU A 169 14.31 -9.99 59.43
N LEU A 170 13.41 -10.24 58.47
CA LEU A 170 12.08 -9.63 58.42
C LEU A 170 11.18 -10.07 59.59
N LYS A 171 11.14 -11.36 59.93
CA LYS A 171 10.44 -11.87 61.12
C LYS A 171 11.00 -11.25 62.40
N ARG A 172 12.33 -11.15 62.54
CA ARG A 172 13.00 -10.52 63.69
C ARG A 172 12.70 -9.01 63.76
N LYS A 173 12.66 -8.31 62.62
CA LYS A 173 12.23 -6.90 62.55
C LYS A 173 10.77 -6.73 62.99
N GLN A 174 9.86 -7.59 62.52
CA GLN A 174 8.45 -7.56 62.94
C GLN A 174 8.29 -7.84 64.44
N ALA A 175 9.00 -8.82 64.98
CA ALA A 175 9.00 -9.13 66.42
C ALA A 175 9.49 -7.93 67.25
N LEU A 176 10.57 -7.26 66.83
CA LEU A 176 11.08 -6.06 67.51
C LEU A 176 10.12 -4.86 67.41
N ILE A 177 9.39 -4.70 66.31
CA ILE A 177 8.33 -3.68 66.17
C ILE A 177 7.16 -4.00 67.10
N ALA A 178 6.72 -5.27 67.17
CA ALA A 178 5.66 -5.70 68.08
C ALA A 178 6.06 -5.53 69.55
N GLU A 179 7.31 -5.85 69.91
CA GLU A 179 7.84 -5.60 71.25
C GLU A 179 7.92 -4.11 71.58
N ASN A 180 8.33 -3.25 70.63
CA ASN A 180 8.39 -1.81 70.83
C ASN A 180 6.98 -1.20 71.00
N ASN A 181 6.02 -1.62 70.18
CA ASN A 181 4.61 -1.25 70.34
C ASN A 181 4.06 -1.73 71.68
N LYS A 182 4.32 -2.97 72.07
CA LYS A 182 3.87 -3.48 73.38
C LYS A 182 4.49 -2.71 74.53
N ARG A 183 5.80 -2.41 74.51
CA ARG A 183 6.45 -1.56 75.52
C ARG A 183 5.84 -0.15 75.58
N LYS A 184 5.35 0.38 74.45
CA LYS A 184 4.64 1.67 74.36
C LYS A 184 3.21 1.59 74.93
N GLU A 185 2.51 0.48 74.71
CA GLU A 185 1.20 0.20 75.33
C GLU A 185 1.34 -0.06 76.83
N ASP A 186 2.34 -0.84 77.26
CA ASP A 186 2.72 -1.05 78.66
C ASP A 186 3.01 0.31 79.33
N LEU A 187 3.76 1.22 78.68
CA LEU A 187 3.98 2.62 79.14
C LEU A 187 2.67 3.42 79.26
N ALA A 188 1.84 3.43 78.23
CA ALA A 188 0.56 4.17 78.24
C ALA A 188 -0.42 3.59 79.29
N SER A 189 -0.35 2.29 79.58
CA SER A 189 -1.10 1.66 80.66
C SER A 189 -0.56 2.08 82.04
N LEU A 190 0.75 2.31 82.17
CA LEU A 190 1.37 2.81 83.39
C LEU A 190 0.98 4.27 83.68
N ASP A 191 0.92 5.11 82.65
CA ASP A 191 0.38 6.48 82.73
C ASP A 191 -1.11 6.45 83.14
N GLN A 192 -1.92 5.59 82.52
CA GLN A 192 -3.34 5.46 82.84
C GLN A 192 -3.61 4.84 84.22
N ASP A 193 -2.77 3.92 84.70
CA ASP A 193 -2.85 3.40 86.06
C ASP A 193 -2.31 4.42 87.10
N LEU A 194 -1.44 5.35 86.71
CA LEU A 194 -1.06 6.51 87.53
C LEU A 194 -2.21 7.51 87.65
N GLU A 195 -2.91 7.82 86.55
CA GLU A 195 -4.19 8.57 86.57
C GLU A 195 -5.21 7.87 87.46
N ARG A 196 -5.42 6.55 87.29
CA ARG A 196 -6.32 5.77 88.16
C ARG A 196 -5.87 5.73 89.61
N PHE A 197 -4.58 5.82 89.93
CA PHE A 197 -4.13 5.86 91.32
C PHE A 197 -4.46 7.21 91.98
N ILE A 198 -4.41 8.30 91.21
CA ILE A 198 -4.90 9.62 91.61
C ILE A 198 -6.42 9.57 91.82
N ASP A 199 -7.17 8.97 90.88
CA ASP A 199 -8.63 8.81 90.99
C ASP A 199 -9.03 7.85 92.12
N HIS A 200 -8.31 6.76 92.37
CA HIS A 200 -8.61 5.84 93.49
C HIS A 200 -8.25 6.44 94.86
N ALA A 201 -7.27 7.35 94.93
CA ALA A 201 -7.04 8.17 96.11
C ALA A 201 -8.21 9.13 96.41
N LEU A 202 -8.96 9.56 95.37
CA LEU A 202 -10.22 10.30 95.51
C LEU A 202 -11.41 9.37 95.82
N VAL A 203 -11.52 8.22 95.14
CA VAL A 203 -12.70 7.32 95.14
C VAL A 203 -12.70 6.28 96.29
N MET A 204 -11.58 6.09 97.00
CA MET A 204 -11.55 5.35 98.29
C MET A 204 -12.47 5.96 99.39
N THR A 205 -13.15 7.06 99.08
CA THR A 205 -14.22 7.65 99.89
C THR A 205 -15.61 6.99 99.69
N SER A 206 -15.83 6.09 98.72
CA SER A 206 -17.20 5.67 98.31
C SER A 206 -17.43 4.19 97.87
N LYS A 207 -17.48 3.27 98.86
CA LYS A 207 -18.26 1.98 98.96
C LYS A 207 -18.74 1.15 97.72
N ASN A 208 -18.23 -0.10 97.66
CA ASN A 208 -18.91 -1.45 97.73
C ASN A 208 -20.18 -1.90 96.94
N GLU A 209 -20.10 -3.16 96.42
CA GLU A 209 -21.09 -4.29 96.41
C GLU A 209 -22.34 -4.28 95.46
N ASP A 210 -22.84 -5.39 94.84
CA ASP A 210 -22.36 -6.80 94.68
C ASP A 210 -23.04 -7.67 93.53
N SER A 211 -22.31 -8.69 93.03
CA SER A 211 -22.53 -10.05 92.42
C SER A 211 -23.81 -10.67 91.71
N ARG A 212 -23.56 -11.33 90.53
CA ARG A 212 -23.90 -12.76 90.06
C ARG A 212 -25.36 -13.21 89.63
N SER A 213 -25.62 -14.32 88.86
CA SER A 213 -24.91 -15.20 87.86
C SER A 213 -25.76 -16.36 87.18
N SER A 214 -25.23 -17.04 86.12
CA SER A 214 -25.38 -18.50 85.69
C SER A 214 -26.73 -19.08 85.09
N GLN A 215 -26.93 -20.28 84.42
CA GLN A 215 -26.29 -21.28 83.46
C GLN A 215 -27.27 -22.54 83.30
N THR A 216 -27.26 -23.62 82.43
CA THR A 216 -26.70 -24.14 81.11
C THR A 216 -27.37 -25.51 80.67
N THR A 217 -26.99 -26.13 79.50
CA THR A 217 -27.07 -27.59 79.07
C THR A 217 -28.44 -28.23 78.61
N SER A 218 -28.61 -29.39 77.90
CA SER A 218 -27.78 -30.49 77.25
C SER A 218 -28.57 -31.39 76.22
N THR A 219 -27.95 -32.43 75.59
CA THR A 219 -28.47 -33.41 74.53
C THR A 219 -27.95 -34.88 74.78
N PRO A 220 -27.76 -35.94 73.89
CA PRO A 220 -27.92 -36.20 72.41
C PRO A 220 -28.63 -37.51 71.81
N PRO A 221 -28.03 -38.68 71.34
CA PRO A 221 -28.33 -39.29 69.98
C PRO A 221 -28.49 -40.87 69.83
N ASN A 222 -28.24 -41.42 68.60
CA ASN A 222 -28.08 -42.85 68.11
C ASN A 222 -29.34 -43.65 67.62
N ASP A 223 -29.33 -44.79 66.85
CA ASP A 223 -28.27 -45.76 66.42
C ASP A 223 -28.42 -46.37 64.95
N THR A 224 -28.20 -47.70 64.70
CA THR A 224 -27.78 -48.38 63.42
C THR A 224 -28.40 -49.82 63.19
N MET A 225 -28.17 -50.75 62.20
CA MET A 225 -27.45 -50.92 60.89
C MET A 225 -27.88 -52.24 60.11
N SER A 226 -27.37 -52.49 58.86
CA SER A 226 -27.19 -53.82 58.14
C SER A 226 -28.39 -54.55 57.43
N SER A 227 -28.19 -55.68 56.70
CA SER A 227 -27.83 -55.85 55.25
C SER A 227 -28.03 -57.32 54.72
N GLN A 228 -28.18 -57.54 53.39
CA GLN A 228 -27.78 -58.72 52.54
C GLN A 228 -28.63 -58.89 51.22
N ALA A 229 -28.40 -59.94 50.40
CA ALA A 229 -28.50 -59.87 48.93
C ALA A 229 -29.27 -61.01 48.18
N GLY A 230 -29.68 -60.72 46.93
CA GLY A 230 -29.42 -61.57 45.75
C GLY A 230 -30.51 -62.51 45.19
N ALA A 231 -31.11 -62.15 44.04
CA ALA A 231 -31.57 -63.06 42.97
C ALA A 231 -32.02 -62.28 41.70
N GLN A 232 -31.78 -62.83 40.51
CA GLN A 232 -32.23 -62.23 39.23
C GLN A 232 -33.67 -62.65 38.88
N ARG A 233 -34.45 -61.74 38.28
CA ARG A 233 -35.74 -62.03 37.62
C ARG A 233 -35.89 -61.18 36.35
N LEU A 234 -36.67 -61.68 35.40
CA LEU A 234 -37.08 -60.95 34.19
C LEU A 234 -37.87 -59.68 34.56
N PRO A 235 -37.78 -58.60 33.77
CA PRO A 235 -38.41 -57.32 34.12
C PRO A 235 -39.95 -57.41 34.05
N PRO A 236 -40.68 -56.94 35.08
CA PRO A 236 -42.13 -56.80 35.04
C PRO A 236 -42.54 -55.65 34.09
N PRO A 237 -43.83 -55.56 33.69
CA PRO A 237 -44.33 -54.41 32.92
C PRO A 237 -44.10 -53.07 33.64
N GLU A 238 -43.76 -52.02 32.89
CA GLU A 238 -43.43 -50.68 33.45
C GLU A 238 -44.58 -50.14 34.33
N ASN A 239 -44.31 -49.92 35.63
CA ASN A 239 -45.24 -49.21 36.51
C ASN A 239 -45.53 -47.79 35.95
N PRO A 240 -46.77 -47.27 36.06
CA PRO A 240 -47.14 -45.97 35.46
C PRO A 240 -46.35 -44.80 36.04
N GLU A 241 -45.83 -44.93 37.26
CA GLU A 241 -44.93 -43.96 37.89
C GLU A 241 -43.53 -43.98 37.25
N ALA A 242 -43.01 -45.16 36.90
CA ALA A 242 -41.74 -45.31 36.19
C ALA A 242 -41.81 -44.71 34.77
N VAL A 243 -42.96 -44.81 34.10
CA VAL A 243 -43.20 -44.12 32.83
C VAL A 243 -43.19 -42.60 33.01
N ARG A 244 -43.83 -42.09 34.08
CA ARG A 244 -43.82 -40.64 34.41
C ARG A 244 -42.44 -40.12 34.77
N THR A 245 -41.63 -40.86 35.54
CA THR A 245 -40.24 -40.45 35.83
C THR A 245 -39.36 -40.55 34.58
N ARG A 246 -39.52 -41.58 33.74
CA ARG A 246 -38.85 -41.68 32.44
C ARG A 246 -39.15 -40.49 31.52
N PHE A 247 -40.42 -40.08 31.42
CA PHE A 247 -40.79 -38.87 30.66
C PHE A 247 -40.16 -37.61 31.27
N LYS A 248 -40.21 -37.43 32.60
CA LYS A 248 -39.55 -36.30 33.29
C LYS A 248 -38.03 -36.26 33.06
N VAL A 249 -37.35 -37.41 33.09
CA VAL A 249 -35.90 -37.52 32.84
C VAL A 249 -35.57 -37.18 31.39
N ILE A 250 -36.30 -37.74 30.41
CA ILE A 250 -36.10 -37.40 28.99
C ILE A 250 -36.37 -35.91 28.74
N ALA A 251 -37.44 -35.36 29.32
CA ALA A 251 -37.75 -33.93 29.23
C ALA A 251 -36.68 -33.05 29.90
N ALA A 252 -36.11 -33.47 31.03
CA ALA A 252 -35.01 -32.75 31.69
C ALA A 252 -33.72 -32.77 30.85
N PHE A 253 -33.37 -33.91 30.24
CA PHE A 253 -32.25 -33.98 29.29
C PHE A 253 -32.47 -33.05 28.09
N TRP A 254 -33.65 -33.06 27.47
CA TRP A 254 -33.97 -32.15 26.37
C TRP A 254 -34.01 -30.68 26.82
N ALA A 255 -34.46 -30.36 28.03
CA ALA A 255 -34.38 -29.01 28.58
C ALA A 255 -32.92 -28.55 28.77
N VAL A 256 -32.04 -29.39 29.32
CA VAL A 256 -30.60 -29.07 29.43
C VAL A 256 -29.97 -28.89 28.05
N ILE A 257 -30.29 -29.75 27.08
CA ILE A 257 -29.78 -29.64 25.70
C ILE A 257 -30.27 -28.34 25.03
N ILE A 258 -31.54 -27.94 25.20
CA ILE A 258 -32.12 -26.77 24.54
C ILE A 258 -31.75 -25.45 25.24
N PHE A 259 -31.72 -25.40 26.57
CA PHE A 259 -31.53 -24.15 27.33
C PHE A 259 -30.08 -23.91 27.77
N LEU A 260 -29.24 -24.94 27.90
CA LEU A 260 -27.80 -24.80 28.17
C LEU A 260 -26.95 -25.28 26.99
N GLY A 261 -27.16 -26.51 26.53
CA GLY A 261 -26.30 -27.17 25.53
C GLY A 261 -26.20 -26.39 24.22
N PHE A 262 -27.33 -26.09 23.59
CA PHE A 262 -27.37 -25.38 22.30
C PHE A 262 -26.88 -23.92 22.40
N PRO A 263 -27.29 -23.10 23.39
CA PRO A 263 -26.76 -21.74 23.54
C PRO A 263 -25.26 -21.68 23.85
N ILE A 264 -24.74 -22.60 24.68
CA ILE A 264 -23.30 -22.69 24.95
C ILE A 264 -22.56 -23.14 23.69
N TRP A 265 -23.00 -24.24 23.06
CA TRP A 265 -22.41 -24.76 21.83
C TRP A 265 -22.35 -23.67 20.75
N TRP A 266 -23.48 -23.04 20.44
CA TRP A 266 -23.58 -21.96 19.44
C TRP A 266 -22.62 -20.80 19.74
N LYS A 267 -22.51 -20.37 21.01
CA LYS A 267 -21.56 -19.31 21.42
C LYS A 267 -20.09 -19.74 21.34
N THR A 268 -19.80 -21.04 21.49
CA THR A 268 -18.43 -21.59 21.36
C THR A 268 -18.03 -21.95 19.93
N THR A 269 -18.99 -22.16 19.02
CA THR A 269 -18.72 -22.48 17.60
C THR A 269 -18.95 -21.30 16.66
N SER A 270 -19.60 -20.23 17.12
CA SER A 270 -19.69 -18.96 16.40
C SER A 270 -18.32 -18.29 16.29
N ILE A 271 -17.90 -17.97 15.07
CA ILE A 271 -16.70 -17.16 14.79
C ILE A 271 -16.95 -15.73 15.28
N TYR A 272 -15.97 -15.12 15.97
CA TYR A 272 -16.09 -13.72 16.37
C TYR A 272 -16.03 -12.80 15.15
N ARG A 273 -17.03 -11.92 15.04
CA ARG A 273 -17.17 -10.96 13.96
C ARG A 273 -17.60 -9.60 14.52
N ALA A 274 -16.69 -8.63 14.48
CA ALA A 274 -16.99 -7.24 14.74
C ALA A 274 -17.95 -6.67 13.68
N ARG A 275 -18.78 -5.71 14.09
CA ARG A 275 -19.72 -5.03 13.19
C ARG A 275 -19.02 -3.86 12.51
N LEU A 276 -18.96 -3.88 11.18
CA LEU A 276 -18.47 -2.77 10.36
C LEU A 276 -19.63 -1.91 9.83
N PRO A 277 -19.41 -0.60 9.57
CA PRO A 277 -20.38 0.28 8.93
C PRO A 277 -20.35 0.11 7.39
N THR A 278 -20.78 -1.05 6.88
CA THR A 278 -20.62 -1.38 5.44
C THR A 278 -21.32 -0.40 4.50
N GLN A 279 -22.47 0.16 4.91
CA GLN A 279 -23.16 1.21 4.16
C GLN A 279 -22.28 2.46 3.98
N ASP A 280 -21.72 3.00 5.07
CA ASP A 280 -20.86 4.19 5.04
C ASP A 280 -19.61 3.93 4.18
N MET A 281 -19.01 2.75 4.31
CA MET A 281 -17.85 2.31 3.50
C MET A 281 -18.16 2.26 2.00
N VAL A 282 -19.37 1.83 1.61
CA VAL A 282 -19.84 1.84 0.22
C VAL A 282 -20.20 3.26 -0.25
N ASP A 283 -20.80 4.09 0.59
CA ASP A 283 -21.14 5.49 0.24
C ASP A 283 -19.90 6.40 0.11
N TRP A 284 -18.80 6.06 0.79
CA TRP A 284 -17.47 6.60 0.50
C TRP A 284 -16.92 6.11 -0.85
N ALA A 285 -16.94 4.81 -1.11
CA ALA A 285 -16.42 4.22 -2.36
C ALA A 285 -17.18 4.68 -3.61
N ASP A 286 -18.50 4.90 -3.50
CA ASP A 286 -19.37 5.39 -4.57
C ASP A 286 -19.33 6.92 -4.72
N GLY A 287 -18.47 7.65 -3.97
CA GLY A 287 -18.33 9.11 -4.07
C GLY A 287 -19.56 9.91 -3.62
N LYS A 288 -20.39 9.34 -2.74
CA LYS A 288 -21.59 10.00 -2.20
C LYS A 288 -21.24 10.90 -1.01
N THR A 289 -20.38 10.41 -0.10
CA THR A 289 -20.00 11.12 1.14
C THR A 289 -19.04 12.28 0.87
N CYS A 290 -18.04 12.05 0.01
CA CYS A 290 -17.07 13.07 -0.40
C CYS A 290 -17.08 13.27 -1.91
N ARG A 291 -17.12 14.55 -2.31
CA ARG A 291 -16.72 15.01 -3.64
C ARG A 291 -15.56 15.99 -3.40
N PRO A 292 -14.32 15.64 -3.77
CA PRO A 292 -13.17 16.51 -3.53
C PRO A 292 -13.27 17.75 -4.42
N VAL A 293 -12.96 18.90 -3.84
CA VAL A 293 -12.88 20.20 -4.51
C VAL A 293 -11.54 20.82 -4.15
N PHE A 294 -10.93 21.52 -5.10
CA PHE A 294 -9.62 22.15 -4.98
C PHE A 294 -9.80 23.66 -5.19
N PRO A 295 -10.08 24.42 -4.11
CA PRO A 295 -10.10 25.88 -4.14
C PRO A 295 -8.66 26.40 -3.96
N LEU A 296 -8.00 26.70 -5.07
CA LEU A 296 -6.62 27.16 -5.10
C LEU A 296 -6.58 28.66 -4.82
N GLU A 297 -6.11 29.05 -3.62
CA GLU A 297 -5.92 30.46 -3.28
C GLU A 297 -4.73 31.04 -4.03
N ILE A 298 -5.00 32.08 -4.83
CA ILE A 298 -4.00 32.89 -5.54
C ILE A 298 -4.01 34.28 -4.92
N ARG A 299 -2.88 34.72 -4.36
CA ARG A 299 -2.74 36.07 -3.81
C ARG A 299 -2.33 37.04 -4.92
N PHE A 300 -2.93 38.22 -4.92
CA PHE A 300 -2.58 39.34 -5.78
C PHE A 300 -1.85 40.41 -4.97
N GLU A 301 -0.64 40.74 -5.42
CA GLU A 301 0.15 41.85 -4.91
C GLU A 301 0.13 42.98 -5.93
N THR A 302 -0.48 44.10 -5.55
CA THR A 302 -0.69 45.27 -6.42
C THR A 302 0.00 46.52 -5.85
N PRO A 303 1.33 46.51 -5.63
CA PRO A 303 2.05 47.55 -4.86
C PRO A 303 2.08 48.95 -5.51
N SER A 304 1.48 49.10 -6.69
CA SER A 304 1.48 50.32 -7.50
C SER A 304 0.08 50.80 -7.92
N LEU A 305 -0.98 50.07 -7.54
CA LEU A 305 -2.37 50.40 -7.89
C LEU A 305 -3.13 50.89 -6.66
N PRO A 306 -4.03 51.89 -6.80
CA PRO A 306 -5.00 52.22 -5.76
C PRO A 306 -5.87 51.02 -5.39
N GLU A 307 -6.20 50.88 -4.11
CA GLU A 307 -6.99 49.77 -3.57
C GLU A 307 -8.31 49.51 -4.33
N LEU A 308 -9.02 50.58 -4.71
CA LEU A 308 -10.27 50.50 -5.48
C LEU A 308 -10.07 49.87 -6.87
N GLU A 309 -8.97 50.21 -7.54
CA GLU A 309 -8.62 49.70 -8.88
C GLU A 309 -8.11 48.26 -8.79
N ALA A 310 -7.35 47.93 -7.75
CA ALA A 310 -6.92 46.57 -7.44
C ALA A 310 -8.12 45.63 -7.19
N HIS A 311 -9.11 46.06 -6.41
CA HIS A 311 -10.37 45.31 -6.19
C HIS A 311 -11.20 45.17 -7.48
N HIS A 312 -11.23 46.19 -8.34
CA HIS A 312 -11.91 46.11 -9.63
C HIS A 312 -11.22 45.11 -10.57
N LEU A 313 -9.90 45.19 -10.70
CA LEU A 313 -9.07 44.28 -11.49
C LEU A 313 -9.19 42.82 -10.99
N LEU A 314 -9.18 42.60 -9.68
CA LEU A 314 -9.39 41.27 -9.10
C LEU A 314 -10.77 40.72 -9.47
N ARG A 315 -11.84 41.53 -9.30
CA ARG A 315 -13.21 41.10 -9.60
C ARG A 315 -13.42 40.77 -11.08
N THR A 316 -12.91 41.59 -11.99
CA THR A 316 -13.02 41.31 -13.44
C THR A 316 -12.20 40.08 -13.82
N THR A 317 -10.99 39.92 -13.29
CA THR A 317 -10.14 38.75 -13.55
C THR A 317 -10.77 37.46 -12.99
N GLN A 318 -11.36 37.50 -11.79
CA GLN A 318 -12.08 36.38 -11.22
C GLN A 318 -13.31 36.00 -12.06
N HIS A 319 -14.09 36.98 -12.56
CA HIS A 319 -15.23 36.72 -13.45
C HIS A 319 -14.79 36.01 -14.73
N THR A 320 -13.78 36.55 -15.44
CA THR A 320 -13.23 35.92 -16.64
C THR A 320 -12.68 34.52 -16.36
N LEU A 321 -12.14 34.27 -15.17
CA LEU A 321 -11.56 32.99 -14.78
C LEU A 321 -12.62 31.94 -14.39
N ASP A 322 -13.76 32.36 -13.82
CA ASP A 322 -14.93 31.49 -13.64
C ASP A 322 -15.64 31.22 -14.99
N ASP A 323 -15.75 32.20 -15.88
CA ASP A 323 -16.31 32.02 -17.26
C ASP A 323 -15.51 30.99 -18.07
N LEU A 324 -14.18 30.96 -17.92
CA LEU A 324 -13.27 30.02 -18.58
C LEU A 324 -13.22 28.64 -17.92
N ASN A 325 -13.84 28.43 -16.74
CA ASN A 325 -13.67 27.21 -15.97
C ASN A 325 -14.80 26.18 -16.13
N GLU A 326 -14.67 25.32 -17.14
CA GLU A 326 -15.55 24.16 -17.35
C GLU A 326 -15.51 23.07 -16.25
N PHE A 327 -14.67 23.19 -15.19
CA PHE A 327 -14.46 22.12 -14.21
C PHE A 327 -14.74 22.55 -12.76
N SER A 328 -15.94 22.23 -12.27
CA SER A 328 -16.44 22.54 -10.94
C SER A 328 -15.74 21.84 -9.76
N ALA A 329 -14.76 20.97 -10.00
CA ALA A 329 -13.90 20.43 -8.95
C ALA A 329 -12.64 21.28 -8.71
N HIS A 330 -12.17 22.07 -9.68
CA HIS A 330 -10.89 22.78 -9.63
C HIS A 330 -11.12 24.27 -9.87
N HIS A 331 -11.04 25.09 -8.82
CA HIS A 331 -11.33 26.52 -8.88
C HIS A 331 -10.12 27.35 -8.48
N LEU A 332 -9.78 28.35 -9.29
CA LEU A 332 -8.82 29.39 -8.92
C LEU A 332 -9.56 30.52 -8.22
N ARG A 333 -9.11 30.92 -7.03
CA ARG A 333 -9.75 31.94 -6.18
C ARG A 333 -8.76 33.03 -5.82
N LEU A 334 -9.01 34.23 -6.34
CA LEU A 334 -8.13 35.39 -6.20
C LEU A 334 -8.43 36.14 -4.88
N LYS A 335 -7.39 36.59 -4.17
CA LYS A 335 -7.49 37.49 -3.00
C LYS A 335 -6.39 38.56 -3.02
N LEU A 336 -6.65 39.73 -2.44
CA LEU A 336 -5.61 40.76 -2.25
C LEU A 336 -4.78 40.50 -0.99
N SER A 337 -3.52 40.94 -1.00
CA SER A 337 -2.59 40.68 0.11
C SER A 337 -3.00 41.38 1.43
N ASP A 338 -3.51 42.61 1.37
CA ASP A 338 -3.79 43.44 2.56
C ASP A 338 -4.97 42.94 3.43
N GLU A 339 -5.85 42.07 2.92
CA GLU A 339 -6.87 41.40 3.75
C GLU A 339 -6.24 40.42 4.79
N ALA A 340 -4.98 40.03 4.62
CA ALA A 340 -4.31 39.06 5.48
C ALA A 340 -3.54 39.69 6.67
N SER A 341 -3.36 41.02 6.67
CA SER A 341 -2.44 41.77 7.53
C SER A 341 -3.13 42.68 8.55
N ALA A 342 -3.97 42.10 9.41
CA ALA A 342 -4.29 42.71 10.69
C ALA A 342 -3.09 42.54 11.65
N PRO A 343 -2.37 43.61 12.05
CA PRO A 343 -1.18 43.48 12.87
C PRO A 343 -1.57 43.25 14.35
N GLY A 344 -1.03 42.19 14.94
CA GLY A 344 -0.91 42.07 16.40
C GLY A 344 0.44 42.64 16.82
N ASP A 345 0.45 43.55 17.79
CA ASP A 345 1.65 44.32 18.17
C ASP A 345 2.78 43.49 18.79
N GLY A 346 4.01 43.93 18.53
CA GLY A 346 5.09 43.88 19.52
C GLY A 346 6.05 42.69 19.47
N GLU A 347 7.34 42.99 19.41
CA GLU A 347 8.40 42.04 19.74
C GLU A 347 8.37 41.70 21.25
N GLN A 348 8.56 40.43 21.62
CA GLN A 348 9.70 40.01 22.46
C GLN A 348 9.83 38.50 22.61
N VAL A 349 11.03 38.07 23.00
CA VAL A 349 11.43 36.67 23.17
C VAL A 349 11.03 36.17 24.56
N HIS A 350 10.34 35.02 24.65
CA HIS A 350 10.69 33.88 25.52
C HIS A 350 9.61 32.76 25.53
N GLY A 351 10.06 31.50 25.49
CA GLY A 351 9.53 30.40 26.31
C GLY A 351 8.06 29.92 26.18
N HIS A 352 7.84 28.93 25.30
CA HIS A 352 6.74 27.95 25.31
C HIS A 352 5.30 28.38 24.94
N SER A 353 4.53 27.39 24.47
CA SER A 353 3.11 27.45 24.04
C SER A 353 2.76 28.47 22.95
N GLN A 354 3.02 28.12 21.69
CA GLN A 354 2.34 28.75 20.55
C GLN A 354 0.86 28.31 20.49
N PRO A 355 -0.10 29.23 20.29
CA PRO A 355 -1.43 28.88 19.81
C PRO A 355 -1.38 28.50 18.31
N PRO A 356 -2.31 27.67 17.80
CA PRO A 356 -2.23 27.16 16.43
C PRO A 356 -2.55 28.23 15.37
N ALA A 357 -1.64 28.43 14.43
CA ALA A 357 -1.84 29.29 13.25
C ALA A 357 -2.58 28.58 12.09
N ASP A 358 -2.83 27.27 12.24
CA ASP A 358 -3.12 26.30 11.16
C ASP A 358 -4.55 26.34 10.55
N ARG A 359 -5.18 27.52 10.52
CA ARG A 359 -6.54 27.72 9.96
C ARG A 359 -6.61 28.63 8.74
N LYS A 360 -5.47 29.11 8.22
CA LYS A 360 -5.43 29.79 6.91
C LYS A 360 -5.31 28.73 5.78
N PRO A 361 -5.92 28.94 4.61
CA PRO A 361 -5.76 28.07 3.44
C PRO A 361 -4.34 28.16 2.86
N ASP A 362 -3.92 27.14 2.12
CA ASP A 362 -2.61 27.06 1.49
C ASP A 362 -2.55 27.97 0.24
N THR A 363 -1.69 28.99 0.29
CA THR A 363 -1.47 29.87 -0.87
C THR A 363 -0.69 29.14 -1.95
N THR A 364 -1.31 29.03 -3.12
CA THR A 364 -0.80 28.24 -4.24
C THR A 364 0.11 29.05 -5.18
N LEU A 365 -0.23 30.32 -5.41
CA LEU A 365 0.53 31.22 -6.26
C LEU A 365 0.39 32.65 -5.75
N THR A 366 1.47 33.43 -5.82
CA THR A 366 1.45 34.89 -5.65
C THR A 366 1.64 35.54 -7.00
N VAL A 367 0.64 36.27 -7.48
CA VAL A 367 0.69 37.08 -8.71
C VAL A 367 1.02 38.51 -8.33
N ARG A 368 2.17 39.02 -8.78
CA ARG A 368 2.63 40.37 -8.47
C ARG A 368 2.58 41.24 -9.71
N LEU A 369 1.87 42.36 -9.62
CA LEU A 369 1.65 43.28 -10.74
C LEU A 369 2.67 44.43 -10.73
N VAL A 370 3.43 44.53 -11.82
CA VAL A 370 4.55 45.48 -11.98
C VAL A 370 4.30 46.39 -13.19
N PRO A 371 4.21 47.71 -13.02
CA PRO A 371 4.04 48.63 -14.15
C PRO A 371 5.37 48.80 -14.90
N GLN A 372 5.33 48.74 -16.23
CA GLN A 372 6.50 48.96 -17.10
C GLN A 372 6.09 49.71 -18.37
N GLU A 373 6.64 50.91 -18.58
CA GLU A 373 6.20 51.84 -19.64
C GLU A 373 6.63 51.43 -21.06
N ASP A 374 7.77 50.75 -21.21
CA ASP A 374 8.33 50.33 -22.51
C ASP A 374 7.59 49.16 -23.19
N LEU A 375 6.49 48.67 -22.62
CA LEU A 375 5.78 47.49 -23.09
C LEU A 375 4.60 47.82 -24.01
N ALA A 376 4.61 47.27 -25.23
CA ALA A 376 3.46 47.32 -26.15
C ALA A 376 2.32 46.34 -25.78
N ALA A 377 2.61 45.32 -24.96
CA ALA A 377 1.69 44.29 -24.50
C ALA A 377 2.16 43.76 -23.12
N PRO A 378 1.27 43.23 -22.27
CA PRO A 378 1.67 42.65 -20.99
C PRO A 378 2.51 41.38 -21.19
N ARG A 379 3.40 41.09 -20.23
CA ARG A 379 4.23 39.87 -20.20
C ARG A 379 4.25 39.24 -18.81
N SER A 380 4.40 37.93 -18.75
CA SER A 380 4.47 37.12 -17.54
C SER A 380 5.87 36.55 -17.33
N GLU A 381 6.28 36.38 -16.07
CA GLU A 381 7.57 35.78 -15.71
C GLU A 381 7.40 34.99 -14.40
N LEU A 382 7.47 33.66 -14.48
CA LEU A 382 7.38 32.79 -13.31
C LEU A 382 8.77 32.54 -12.74
N HIS A 383 8.96 32.83 -11.46
CA HIS A 383 10.23 32.60 -10.77
C HIS A 383 10.54 31.09 -10.65
N PRO A 384 11.79 30.65 -10.90
CA PRO A 384 12.14 29.23 -10.88
C PRO A 384 12.13 28.61 -9.48
N ASP A 385 12.50 29.41 -8.47
CA ASP A 385 12.76 28.95 -7.10
C ASP A 385 11.63 29.30 -6.11
N THR A 386 10.52 29.89 -6.59
CA THR A 386 9.36 30.27 -5.77
C THR A 386 8.03 29.98 -6.48
N THR A 387 6.91 30.24 -5.80
CA THR A 387 5.56 30.25 -6.38
C THR A 387 5.08 31.68 -6.70
N GLN A 388 5.99 32.54 -7.18
CA GLN A 388 5.69 33.91 -7.58
C GLN A 388 5.65 34.05 -9.11
N LEU A 389 4.58 34.68 -9.61
CA LEU A 389 4.40 35.08 -11.01
C LEU A 389 4.41 36.61 -11.08
N ASP A 390 5.45 37.19 -11.68
CA ASP A 390 5.48 38.62 -11.97
C ASP A 390 4.76 38.88 -13.30
N VAL A 391 3.76 39.77 -13.27
CA VAL A 391 3.03 40.24 -14.46
C VAL A 391 3.38 41.69 -14.70
N TYR A 392 4.14 41.93 -15.77
CA TYR A 392 4.51 43.26 -16.20
C TYR A 392 3.46 43.81 -17.16
N TYR A 393 2.95 45.02 -16.90
CA TYR A 393 1.89 45.64 -17.69
C TYR A 393 2.19 47.11 -18.00
N PRO A 394 1.87 47.61 -19.20
CA PRO A 394 1.87 49.04 -19.45
C PRO A 394 0.69 49.73 -18.72
N PRO A 395 0.91 50.87 -18.04
CA PRO A 395 -0.15 51.56 -17.27
C PRO A 395 -1.39 51.94 -18.08
N SER A 396 -1.30 52.03 -19.40
CA SER A 396 -2.41 52.29 -20.32
C SER A 396 -3.46 51.17 -20.39
N LEU A 397 -3.19 49.98 -19.83
CA LEU A 397 -4.12 48.84 -19.80
C LEU A 397 -4.85 48.66 -18.45
N ILE A 398 -4.72 49.62 -17.51
CA ILE A 398 -5.50 49.62 -16.27
C ILE A 398 -7.00 49.73 -16.61
N PRO A 399 -7.88 48.85 -16.09
CA PRO A 399 -9.30 48.86 -16.45
C PRO A 399 -10.02 50.13 -15.97
N PRO A 400 -10.67 50.92 -16.85
CA PRO A 400 -11.64 51.90 -16.39
C PRO A 400 -12.84 51.15 -15.75
N PRO A 401 -13.49 51.71 -14.71
CA PRO A 401 -14.54 51.04 -13.93
C PRO A 401 -15.87 50.78 -14.69
N SER A 402 -15.89 51.01 -16.00
CA SER A 402 -17.00 50.76 -16.92
C SER A 402 -16.70 49.67 -17.97
N ALA A 403 -15.49 49.12 -18.01
CA ALA A 403 -15.13 48.05 -18.95
C ALA A 403 -15.51 46.67 -18.39
N SER A 404 -16.37 45.94 -19.12
CA SER A 404 -16.83 44.60 -18.73
C SER A 404 -15.75 43.52 -18.87
N ASN A 405 -15.02 43.52 -20.00
CA ASN A 405 -13.94 42.58 -20.31
C ASN A 405 -12.63 43.34 -20.61
N PRO A 406 -11.89 43.80 -19.59
CA PRO A 406 -10.63 44.52 -19.82
C PRO A 406 -9.49 43.57 -20.24
N PRO A 407 -8.59 44.01 -21.15
CA PRO A 407 -7.58 43.14 -21.75
C PRO A 407 -6.56 42.59 -20.74
N LEU A 408 -6.23 43.35 -19.70
CA LEU A 408 -5.32 42.92 -18.65
C LEU A 408 -5.89 41.74 -17.83
N SER A 409 -7.19 41.76 -17.50
CA SER A 409 -7.86 40.63 -16.84
C SER A 409 -7.92 39.40 -17.72
N ALA A 410 -8.23 39.56 -19.01
CA ALA A 410 -8.24 38.45 -19.96
C ALA A 410 -6.86 37.81 -20.12
N TYR A 411 -5.80 38.63 -20.15
CA TYR A 411 -4.42 38.15 -20.18
C TYR A 411 -4.05 37.35 -18.92
N ILE A 412 -4.29 37.92 -17.72
CA ILE A 412 -3.94 37.25 -16.46
C ILE A 412 -4.75 35.96 -16.27
N ALA A 413 -6.05 35.97 -16.61
CA ALA A 413 -6.89 34.76 -16.54
C ALA A 413 -6.38 33.65 -17.47
N GLY A 414 -5.96 34.00 -18.70
CA GLY A 414 -5.36 33.05 -19.64
C GLY A 414 -4.03 32.48 -19.16
N GLU A 415 -3.13 33.31 -18.62
CA GLU A 415 -1.85 32.86 -18.05
C GLU A 415 -2.04 31.93 -16.85
N LEU A 416 -2.98 32.26 -15.95
CA LEU A 416 -3.33 31.37 -14.84
C LEU A 416 -3.93 30.05 -15.35
N GLN A 417 -4.83 30.07 -16.34
CA GLN A 417 -5.36 28.85 -16.95
C GLN A 417 -4.26 27.98 -17.58
N ASN A 418 -3.28 28.59 -18.24
CA ASN A 418 -2.13 27.90 -18.82
C ASN A 418 -1.23 27.24 -17.75
N LEU A 419 -0.93 27.94 -16.64
CA LEU A 419 -0.09 27.41 -15.55
C LEU A 419 -0.71 26.19 -14.85
N PHE A 420 -2.04 26.16 -14.68
CA PHE A 420 -2.74 25.05 -14.02
C PHE A 420 -3.28 23.98 -14.99
N ILE A 421 -2.96 24.03 -16.30
CA ILE A 421 -3.58 23.11 -17.28
C ILE A 421 -3.16 21.64 -17.09
N GLU A 422 -1.89 21.36 -16.78
CA GLU A 422 -1.41 19.99 -16.48
C GLU A 422 -2.02 19.47 -15.16
N GLU A 423 -2.16 20.33 -14.14
CA GLU A 423 -2.81 19.96 -12.87
C GLU A 423 -4.31 19.64 -13.06
N LYS A 424 -5.05 20.55 -13.71
CA LYS A 424 -6.47 20.38 -14.03
C LYS A 424 -6.72 19.09 -14.83
N ALA A 425 -5.84 18.78 -15.78
CA ALA A 425 -5.90 17.55 -16.57
C ALA A 425 -5.68 16.28 -15.72
N ILE A 426 -4.64 16.25 -14.87
CA ILE A 426 -4.35 15.10 -14.01
C ILE A 426 -5.49 14.86 -13.00
N ILE A 427 -5.99 15.93 -12.36
CA ILE A 427 -7.09 15.83 -11.38
C ILE A 427 -8.39 15.36 -12.08
N ALA A 428 -8.69 15.87 -13.28
CA ALA A 428 -9.82 15.38 -14.07
C ALA A 428 -9.70 13.87 -14.41
N GLN A 429 -8.50 13.39 -14.76
CA GLN A 429 -8.26 11.96 -14.99
C GLN A 429 -8.47 11.14 -13.70
N VAL A 430 -7.82 11.50 -12.59
CA VAL A 430 -7.93 10.78 -11.29
C VAL A 430 -9.37 10.70 -10.80
N LEU A 431 -10.16 11.77 -10.96
CA LEU A 431 -11.59 11.76 -10.60
C LEU A 431 -12.47 11.04 -11.63
N SER A 432 -12.00 10.80 -12.87
CA SER A 432 -12.72 10.01 -13.86
C SER A 432 -12.56 8.49 -13.63
N GLU A 433 -11.37 8.05 -13.23
CA GLU A 433 -11.05 6.61 -13.07
C GLU A 433 -11.85 5.95 -11.95
N SER A 434 -12.14 6.67 -10.85
CA SER A 434 -12.97 6.17 -9.76
C SER A 434 -14.45 5.97 -10.13
N ASN A 435 -15.01 6.87 -10.94
CA ASN A 435 -16.41 6.81 -11.38
C ASN A 435 -16.72 5.57 -12.23
N VAL A 436 -15.71 4.92 -12.83
CA VAL A 436 -15.86 3.64 -13.53
C VAL A 436 -16.37 2.53 -12.59
N GLY A 437 -16.06 2.60 -11.29
CA GLY A 437 -16.56 1.66 -10.29
C GLY A 437 -18.06 1.76 -10.00
N ALA A 438 -18.67 2.95 -10.20
CA ALA A 438 -20.07 3.22 -9.94
C ALA A 438 -21.01 2.88 -11.13
N ALA A 439 -20.44 2.75 -12.34
CA ALA A 439 -21.18 2.56 -13.59
C ALA A 439 -22.00 1.25 -13.68
N ASN A 440 -21.80 0.31 -12.74
CA ASN A 440 -22.59 -0.92 -12.63
C ASN A 440 -23.93 -0.74 -11.87
N THR A 441 -24.30 0.49 -11.49
CA THR A 441 -25.59 0.79 -10.85
C THR A 441 -26.56 1.47 -11.82
N ASN A 442 -27.79 0.96 -11.92
CA ASN A 442 -28.84 1.45 -12.83
C ASN A 442 -29.51 2.75 -12.33
N ALA A 443 -28.72 3.72 -11.85
CA ALA A 443 -29.21 5.03 -11.43
C ALA A 443 -29.39 5.97 -12.64
N PRO A 444 -30.51 6.71 -12.75
CA PRO A 444 -30.68 7.68 -13.84
C PRO A 444 -29.69 8.85 -13.68
N PRO A 445 -29.08 9.34 -14.78
CA PRO A 445 -28.13 10.45 -14.71
C PRO A 445 -28.83 11.74 -14.28
N SER A 446 -28.42 12.29 -13.13
CA SER A 446 -28.92 13.57 -12.63
C SER A 446 -28.40 14.72 -13.50
N ALA A 447 -29.30 15.60 -13.94
CA ALA A 447 -29.07 16.54 -15.05
C ALA A 447 -27.97 17.62 -14.82
N ASN A 448 -27.43 17.76 -13.61
CA ASN A 448 -26.35 18.70 -13.29
C ASN A 448 -24.93 18.06 -13.27
N ASN A 449 -24.80 16.77 -13.58
CA ASN A 449 -23.49 16.13 -13.68
C ASN A 449 -22.79 16.48 -15.00
N GLN A 450 -22.14 17.65 -15.08
CA GLN A 450 -21.09 17.90 -16.08
C GLN A 450 -19.98 16.86 -15.86
N GLN A 451 -19.73 16.02 -16.88
CA GLN A 451 -18.89 14.83 -16.73
C GLN A 451 -17.40 15.16 -16.89
N PRO A 452 -16.49 14.54 -16.11
CA PRO A 452 -15.03 14.67 -16.32
C PRO A 452 -14.56 14.32 -17.74
N SER A 453 -15.31 13.47 -18.46
CA SER A 453 -15.09 13.11 -19.86
C SER A 453 -15.15 14.30 -20.83
N ALA A 454 -15.92 15.36 -20.52
CA ALA A 454 -15.97 16.56 -21.37
C ALA A 454 -14.63 17.29 -21.40
N ILE A 455 -13.98 17.41 -20.23
CA ILE A 455 -12.68 18.07 -20.07
C ILE A 455 -11.56 17.22 -20.68
N LEU A 456 -11.63 15.89 -20.54
CA LEU A 456 -10.70 14.97 -21.21
C LEU A 456 -10.77 15.06 -22.75
N ASN A 457 -11.90 15.54 -23.31
CA ASN A 457 -12.05 15.81 -24.74
C ASN A 457 -11.63 17.23 -25.17
N SER A 458 -11.51 18.20 -24.24
CA SER A 458 -11.03 19.56 -24.54
C SER A 458 -9.51 19.73 -24.36
N ILE A 459 -8.87 18.82 -23.63
CA ILE A 459 -7.41 18.73 -23.49
C ILE A 459 -6.76 18.26 -24.80
N SER A 460 -5.59 18.82 -25.15
CA SER A 460 -4.87 18.41 -26.36
C SER A 460 -4.39 16.94 -26.26
N PRO A 461 -4.50 16.15 -27.35
CA PRO A 461 -4.18 14.71 -27.29
C PRO A 461 -2.71 14.44 -26.96
N GLN A 462 -1.81 15.38 -27.29
CA GLN A 462 -0.38 15.31 -26.94
C GLN A 462 -0.14 15.47 -25.44
N LEU A 463 -0.90 16.34 -24.75
CA LEU A 463 -0.83 16.50 -23.29
C LEU A 463 -1.44 15.27 -22.57
N ALA A 464 -2.53 14.72 -23.09
CA ALA A 464 -3.11 13.48 -22.57
C ALA A 464 -2.17 12.27 -22.73
N GLU A 465 -1.45 12.15 -23.87
CA GLU A 465 -0.42 11.11 -24.02
C GLU A 465 0.74 11.33 -23.05
N SER A 466 1.25 12.57 -22.90
CA SER A 466 2.39 12.84 -22.01
C SER A 466 2.06 12.58 -20.54
N ILE A 467 0.86 12.97 -20.08
CA ILE A 467 0.35 12.69 -18.73
C ILE A 467 0.22 11.18 -18.50
N SER A 468 -0.50 10.46 -19.36
CA SER A 468 -0.71 9.01 -19.18
C SER A 468 0.60 8.21 -19.26
N LYS A 469 1.56 8.66 -20.08
CA LYS A 469 2.93 8.11 -20.18
C LYS A 469 3.78 8.41 -18.94
N ARG A 470 3.60 9.58 -18.29
CA ARG A 470 4.20 9.91 -16.99
C ARG A 470 3.62 9.03 -15.88
N LEU A 471 2.30 8.97 -15.76
CA LEU A 471 1.60 8.20 -14.73
C LEU A 471 1.99 6.71 -14.77
N ARG A 472 2.05 6.10 -15.96
CA ARG A 472 2.52 4.71 -16.15
C ARG A 472 4.00 4.48 -15.80
N ARG A 473 4.84 5.52 -15.81
CA ARG A 473 6.25 5.45 -15.40
C ARG A 473 6.43 5.66 -13.90
N SER A 474 5.58 6.49 -13.32
CA SER A 474 5.66 6.88 -11.91
C SER A 474 5.29 5.74 -10.96
N MET A 475 5.90 5.78 -9.77
CA MET A 475 5.56 4.91 -8.65
C MET A 475 4.17 5.24 -8.10
N LYS A 476 3.51 4.18 -7.60
CA LYS A 476 2.49 4.34 -6.56
C LYS A 476 3.06 5.15 -5.40
N TYR A 477 2.19 5.85 -4.68
CA TYR A 477 2.59 6.58 -3.48
C TYR A 477 3.12 5.61 -2.42
N ALA A 478 4.13 6.02 -1.68
CA ALA A 478 4.58 5.40 -0.45
C ALA A 478 4.96 6.50 0.56
N GLU A 479 4.77 6.23 1.86
CA GLU A 479 5.24 7.15 2.90
C GLU A 479 6.78 7.22 2.93
N THR A 480 7.46 6.08 2.73
CA THR A 480 8.93 6.01 2.65
C THR A 480 9.36 5.37 1.33
N TYR A 481 10.33 6.00 0.66
CA TYR A 481 11.05 5.43 -0.49
C TYR A 481 12.49 5.14 -0.12
N HIS A 482 13.04 4.04 -0.63
CA HIS A 482 14.46 3.73 -0.48
C HIS A 482 15.18 4.03 -1.80
N LEU A 483 16.28 4.80 -1.77
CA LEU A 483 17.01 5.20 -2.98
C LEU A 483 18.38 4.49 -3.01
N ALA A 484 18.55 3.52 -3.89
CA ALA A 484 19.80 2.76 -4.02
C ALA A 484 20.63 3.30 -5.19
N PHE A 485 21.80 3.89 -4.90
CA PHE A 485 22.76 4.36 -5.92
C PHE A 485 23.90 3.34 -6.08
N SER A 486 24.00 2.74 -7.27
CA SER A 486 24.86 1.57 -7.50
C SER A 486 25.85 1.80 -8.64
N LEU A 487 27.15 1.78 -8.33
CA LEU A 487 28.24 1.85 -9.33
C LEU A 487 28.60 0.45 -9.81
N PHE A 488 28.33 0.15 -11.08
CA PHE A 488 28.59 -1.14 -11.72
C PHE A 488 29.69 -1.01 -12.78
N THR A 489 30.67 -1.92 -12.77
CA THR A 489 31.73 -2.04 -13.79
C THR A 489 32.00 -3.51 -14.11
N PRO A 490 32.23 -3.90 -15.37
CA PRO A 490 32.60 -5.26 -15.74
C PRO A 490 34.05 -5.63 -15.35
N GLY A 491 34.85 -4.65 -14.89
CA GLY A 491 36.22 -4.84 -14.43
C GLY A 491 36.41 -4.63 -12.93
N HIS A 492 37.65 -4.29 -12.55
CA HIS A 492 38.03 -3.88 -11.19
C HIS A 492 38.14 -2.35 -11.04
N GLU A 493 38.00 -1.60 -12.14
CA GLU A 493 38.05 -0.13 -12.18
C GLU A 493 36.78 0.43 -12.87
N PRO A 494 36.19 1.52 -12.35
CA PRO A 494 36.50 2.19 -11.08
C PRO A 494 36.17 1.32 -9.86
N SER A 495 37.03 1.35 -8.83
CA SER A 495 36.81 0.65 -7.56
C SER A 495 36.18 1.54 -6.49
N SER A 496 36.18 2.86 -6.70
CA SER A 496 35.69 3.85 -5.74
C SER A 496 35.09 5.09 -6.43
N TRP A 497 34.28 5.85 -5.70
CA TRP A 497 33.56 7.02 -6.22
C TRP A 497 33.15 7.99 -5.10
N ASP A 498 33.13 9.28 -5.40
CA ASP A 498 32.71 10.35 -4.48
C ASP A 498 31.18 10.49 -4.34
N VAL A 499 30.50 9.34 -4.19
CA VAL A 499 29.04 9.26 -4.12
C VAL A 499 28.44 10.10 -3.01
N LYS A 500 29.08 10.16 -1.83
CA LYS A 500 28.53 10.93 -0.71
C LYS A 500 28.46 12.42 -1.05
N SER A 501 29.54 13.02 -1.54
CA SER A 501 29.57 14.42 -1.93
C SER A 501 28.58 14.73 -3.06
N ALA A 502 28.42 13.80 -4.03
CA ALA A 502 27.45 13.95 -5.12
C ALA A 502 25.99 13.81 -4.65
N VAL A 503 25.69 12.95 -3.67
CA VAL A 503 24.37 12.88 -3.03
C VAL A 503 24.10 14.16 -2.24
N ASP A 504 25.04 14.59 -1.40
CA ASP A 504 24.89 15.77 -0.54
C ASP A 504 24.74 17.08 -1.36
N GLU A 505 25.36 17.18 -2.55
CA GLU A 505 25.22 18.32 -3.47
C GLU A 505 23.94 18.25 -4.35
N TYR A 506 23.69 17.13 -5.03
CA TYR A 506 22.67 17.07 -6.11
C TYR A 506 21.33 16.42 -5.71
N ILE A 507 21.31 15.62 -4.63
CA ILE A 507 20.14 14.81 -4.26
C ILE A 507 19.54 15.28 -2.93
N SER A 508 20.35 15.49 -1.88
CA SER A 508 19.88 15.90 -0.56
C SER A 508 19.00 17.17 -0.58
N PRO A 509 19.30 18.25 -1.35
CA PRO A 509 18.41 19.40 -1.46
C PRO A 509 17.03 19.05 -2.06
N LEU A 510 16.99 18.11 -3.00
CA LEU A 510 15.75 17.62 -3.61
C LEU A 510 14.95 16.78 -2.61
N LEU A 511 15.61 15.91 -1.83
CA LEU A 511 14.94 15.11 -0.79
C LEU A 511 14.34 16.00 0.31
N HIS A 512 15.05 17.07 0.71
CA HIS A 512 14.51 18.06 1.65
C HIS A 512 13.27 18.78 1.09
N ALA A 513 13.25 19.12 -0.20
CA ALA A 513 12.06 19.71 -0.84
C ALA A 513 10.87 18.73 -0.93
N PHE A 514 11.14 17.42 -1.04
CA PHE A 514 10.11 16.37 -1.04
C PHE A 514 9.66 15.90 0.36
N ALA A 515 10.35 16.29 1.45
CA ALA A 515 10.06 15.82 2.81
C ALA A 515 8.61 16.03 3.30
N PRO A 516 7.87 17.09 2.90
CA PRO A 516 6.44 17.20 3.22
C PRO A 516 5.54 16.14 2.55
N ILE A 517 6.04 15.48 1.50
CA ILE A 517 5.30 14.52 0.67
C ILE A 517 5.58 13.08 1.09
N SER A 518 6.86 12.72 1.20
CA SER A 518 7.36 11.38 1.56
C SER A 518 8.73 11.47 2.25
N ASN A 519 9.06 10.44 3.03
CA ASN A 519 10.38 10.21 3.61
C ASN A 519 11.29 9.44 2.63
N PHE A 520 12.60 9.56 2.80
CA PHE A 520 13.60 8.89 1.97
C PHE A 520 14.73 8.30 2.81
N THR A 521 15.22 7.11 2.43
CA THR A 521 16.56 6.63 2.80
C THR A 521 17.45 6.58 1.57
N VAL A 522 18.78 6.65 1.77
CA VAL A 522 19.75 6.56 0.67
C VAL A 522 20.76 5.46 0.99
N ASP A 523 20.75 4.43 0.15
CA ASP A 523 21.67 3.29 0.16
C ASP A 523 22.68 3.45 -0.98
N THR A 524 23.93 2.99 -0.81
CA THR A 524 24.96 3.07 -1.86
C THR A 524 25.71 1.75 -2.02
N GLN A 525 25.90 1.29 -3.26
CA GLN A 525 26.56 0.03 -3.59
C GLN A 525 27.66 0.24 -4.65
N VAL A 526 28.71 -0.60 -4.60
CA VAL A 526 29.68 -0.77 -5.69
C VAL A 526 29.70 -2.26 -6.05
N GLN A 527 29.54 -2.58 -7.34
CA GLN A 527 29.63 -3.94 -7.87
C GLN A 527 30.73 -4.00 -8.93
N LEU A 528 31.82 -4.68 -8.59
CA LEU A 528 32.89 -5.01 -9.53
C LEU A 528 32.52 -6.30 -10.28
N TYR A 529 33.13 -6.49 -11.45
CA TYR A 529 32.90 -7.63 -12.34
C TYR A 529 31.42 -7.84 -12.74
N ALA A 530 30.66 -6.74 -12.85
CA ALA A 530 29.30 -6.70 -13.38
C ALA A 530 29.30 -6.91 -14.91
N THR A 531 29.63 -8.13 -15.36
CA THR A 531 29.59 -8.51 -16.77
C THR A 531 28.16 -8.69 -17.27
N PHE A 532 27.96 -8.60 -18.59
CA PHE A 532 26.70 -8.95 -19.25
C PHE A 532 26.35 -10.44 -19.04
N SER A 533 25.05 -10.74 -18.89
CA SER A 533 24.56 -12.12 -18.86
C SER A 533 24.87 -12.83 -20.19
N PRO A 534 25.25 -14.12 -20.18
CA PRO A 534 25.35 -14.91 -21.42
C PRO A 534 24.01 -15.10 -22.15
N THR A 535 22.88 -14.69 -21.54
CA THR A 535 21.55 -14.70 -22.16
C THR A 535 21.12 -13.34 -22.71
N ALA A 536 21.82 -12.26 -22.37
CA ALA A 536 21.54 -10.91 -22.87
C ALA A 536 22.30 -10.66 -24.19
N PRO A 537 21.71 -9.93 -25.16
CA PRO A 537 22.42 -9.55 -26.37
C PRO A 537 23.56 -8.59 -26.05
N LEU A 538 24.74 -8.89 -26.57
CA LEU A 538 25.95 -8.09 -26.39
C LEU A 538 25.86 -6.76 -27.16
N PRO A 539 26.57 -5.70 -26.72
CA PRO A 539 26.64 -4.43 -27.45
C PRO A 539 27.14 -4.62 -28.89
N GLU A 540 26.50 -3.96 -29.85
CA GLU A 540 26.90 -3.98 -31.26
C GLU A 540 27.78 -2.76 -31.58
N TYR A 541 29.03 -2.98 -32.01
CA TYR A 541 29.88 -1.87 -32.47
C TYR A 541 29.35 -1.27 -33.78
N ASP A 542 29.16 0.05 -33.83
CA ASP A 542 28.70 0.78 -35.00
C ASP A 542 29.85 1.59 -35.61
N GLU A 543 30.39 1.10 -36.74
CA GLU A 543 31.49 1.75 -37.48
C GLU A 543 31.15 3.17 -37.95
N THR A 544 29.86 3.53 -38.05
CA THR A 544 29.43 4.88 -38.49
C THR A 544 29.45 5.91 -37.37
N GLN A 545 29.37 5.46 -36.10
CA GLN A 545 29.41 6.33 -34.92
C GLN A 545 30.71 6.19 -34.12
N GLY A 546 31.53 5.16 -34.38
CA GLY A 546 32.75 4.87 -33.62
C GLY A 546 32.46 4.47 -32.17
N ALA A 547 31.30 3.85 -31.93
CA ALA A 547 30.75 3.62 -30.59
C ALA A 547 30.08 2.25 -30.48
N TRP A 548 30.03 1.71 -29.26
CA TRP A 548 29.29 0.49 -28.94
C TRP A 548 27.83 0.82 -28.66
N THR A 549 26.91 0.13 -29.34
CA THR A 549 25.49 0.48 -29.35
C THR A 549 24.64 -0.57 -28.66
N LEU A 550 23.73 -0.11 -27.79
CA LEU A 550 22.66 -0.91 -27.19
C LEU A 550 21.36 -0.68 -27.95
N LYS A 551 20.63 -1.78 -28.25
CA LYS A 551 19.28 -1.69 -28.81
C LYS A 551 18.26 -1.31 -27.74
N LYS A 552 17.23 -0.59 -28.15
CA LYS A 552 16.18 -0.03 -27.29
C LYS A 552 15.26 -1.08 -26.67
N GLU A 553 15.00 -2.16 -27.40
CA GLU A 553 14.24 -3.33 -26.93
C GLU A 553 14.96 -4.09 -25.81
N ASP A 554 16.29 -4.05 -25.77
CA ASP A 554 17.12 -4.79 -24.82
C ASP A 554 17.45 -4.00 -23.55
N LEU A 555 17.07 -2.72 -23.44
CA LEU A 555 17.43 -1.83 -22.31
C LEU A 555 16.82 -2.25 -20.96
N SER A 556 15.77 -3.08 -20.97
CA SER A 556 15.25 -3.74 -19.76
C SER A 556 15.95 -5.07 -19.46
N ALA A 557 16.50 -5.76 -20.47
CA ALA A 557 17.29 -6.97 -20.30
C ALA A 557 18.73 -6.68 -19.85
N PHE A 558 19.22 -5.45 -20.10
CA PHE A 558 20.51 -4.95 -19.61
C PHE A 558 20.65 -5.06 -18.08
N ILE A 559 19.56 -4.87 -17.31
CA ILE A 559 19.61 -4.97 -15.84
C ILE A 559 19.22 -6.38 -15.41
N ASN A 560 20.21 -7.27 -15.26
CA ASN A 560 19.95 -8.61 -14.78
C ASN A 560 19.85 -8.68 -13.25
N ALA A 561 18.66 -8.42 -12.72
CA ALA A 561 18.36 -8.53 -11.29
C ALA A 561 18.47 -9.96 -10.69
N ALA A 562 18.77 -10.99 -11.50
CA ALA A 562 19.03 -12.36 -11.04
C ALA A 562 20.53 -12.71 -10.96
N GLU A 563 21.39 -12.00 -11.70
CA GLU A 563 22.86 -12.17 -11.65
C GLU A 563 23.55 -11.05 -10.86
N TRP A 564 22.99 -9.84 -10.84
CA TRP A 564 23.52 -8.71 -10.07
C TRP A 564 22.79 -8.61 -8.70
N PRO A 565 23.48 -8.86 -7.57
CA PRO A 565 22.87 -8.81 -6.25
C PRO A 565 22.64 -7.36 -5.81
N LEU A 566 21.52 -6.78 -6.24
CA LEU A 566 21.02 -5.50 -5.76
C LEU A 566 20.78 -5.59 -4.25
N SER A 567 21.40 -4.72 -3.45
CA SER A 567 21.24 -4.71 -2.00
C SER A 567 19.77 -4.45 -1.63
N PRO A 568 19.06 -5.38 -0.96
CA PRO A 568 17.67 -5.16 -0.58
C PRO A 568 17.61 -4.13 0.56
N SER A 569 16.98 -2.99 0.31
CA SER A 569 16.82 -1.92 1.31
C SER A 569 16.11 -2.44 2.57
N ILE A 570 16.64 -2.06 3.73
CA ILE A 570 16.14 -2.52 5.03
C ILE A 570 15.03 -1.58 5.50
N GLY A 571 13.78 -1.89 5.16
CA GLY A 571 12.64 -1.07 5.59
C GLY A 571 11.29 -1.49 5.03
N SER A 572 10.32 -0.59 5.19
CA SER A 572 8.97 -0.71 4.62
C SER A 572 8.76 0.40 3.59
N GLY A 573 8.84 0.02 2.32
CA GLY A 573 8.74 0.93 1.19
C GLY A 573 9.32 0.30 -0.09
N PRO A 574 9.00 0.84 -1.27
CA PRO A 574 9.63 0.39 -2.51
C PRO A 574 11.01 1.04 -2.72
N THR A 575 11.96 0.27 -3.24
CA THR A 575 13.29 0.76 -3.62
C THR A 575 13.28 1.30 -5.05
N LEU A 576 13.84 2.50 -5.25
CA LEU A 576 14.20 3.07 -6.54
C LEU A 576 15.70 2.91 -6.77
N ASN A 577 16.07 2.32 -7.91
CA ASN A 577 17.45 1.93 -8.21
C ASN A 577 18.06 2.86 -9.25
N PHE A 578 19.20 3.49 -8.94
CA PHE A 578 19.95 4.35 -9.84
C PHE A 578 21.31 3.72 -10.14
N ILE A 579 21.41 3.04 -11.27
CA ILE A 579 22.65 2.38 -11.71
C ILE A 579 23.51 3.36 -12.51
N LEU A 580 24.72 3.58 -12.02
CA LEU A 580 25.82 4.18 -12.78
C LEU A 580 26.67 3.04 -13.34
N TYR A 581 26.56 2.78 -14.65
CA TYR A 581 27.36 1.76 -15.32
C TYR A 581 28.55 2.41 -16.05
N VAL A 582 29.74 1.90 -15.80
CA VAL A 582 30.97 2.28 -16.52
C VAL A 582 31.40 1.11 -17.40
N PRO A 583 31.45 1.26 -18.74
CA PRO A 583 31.84 0.16 -19.62
C PRO A 583 33.32 -0.20 -19.47
N ALA A 584 33.70 -1.38 -19.97
CA ALA A 584 35.12 -1.72 -20.14
C ALA A 584 35.78 -0.73 -21.13
N PRO A 585 37.09 -0.44 -21.00
CA PRO A 585 37.81 0.44 -21.94
C PRO A 585 37.68 -0.02 -23.40
N SER A 586 37.66 -1.34 -23.66
CA SER A 586 37.44 -1.93 -24.99
C SER A 586 36.01 -1.80 -25.52
N GLN A 587 35.06 -1.37 -24.68
CA GLN A 587 33.64 -1.17 -24.99
C GLN A 587 33.18 0.29 -24.74
N SER A 588 34.12 1.21 -24.59
CA SER A 588 33.88 2.65 -24.51
C SER A 588 34.15 3.31 -25.88
N PRO A 589 33.40 4.34 -26.30
CA PRO A 589 32.18 4.84 -25.68
C PRO A 589 30.96 3.94 -25.97
N MET A 590 30.02 3.86 -25.03
CA MET A 590 28.77 3.12 -25.16
C MET A 590 27.55 4.05 -25.19
N VAL A 591 26.60 3.83 -26.10
CA VAL A 591 25.40 4.66 -26.33
C VAL A 591 24.17 3.83 -26.74
N VAL A 592 22.97 4.42 -26.69
CA VAL A 592 21.73 3.80 -27.22
C VAL A 592 21.58 4.06 -28.73
N LYS A 593 21.42 2.99 -29.52
CA LYS A 593 21.56 2.98 -30.99
C LYS A 593 20.67 3.97 -31.76
N GLU A 594 19.43 4.19 -31.30
CA GLU A 594 18.48 5.09 -31.97
C GLU A 594 18.66 6.57 -31.65
N SER A 595 19.23 6.90 -30.48
CA SER A 595 19.09 8.23 -29.87
C SER A 595 20.40 8.85 -29.39
N SER A 596 21.51 8.13 -29.55
CA SER A 596 22.84 8.41 -28.96
C SER A 596 22.83 8.75 -27.46
N ALA A 597 21.73 8.43 -26.76
CA ALA A 597 21.54 8.74 -25.35
C ALA A 597 22.40 7.83 -24.47
N THR A 598 22.91 8.40 -23.37
CA THR A 598 23.66 7.69 -22.33
C THR A 598 22.80 7.27 -21.15
N SER A 599 21.47 7.48 -21.16
CA SER A 599 20.62 7.14 -20.01
C SER A 599 19.18 6.77 -20.39
N TRP A 600 18.53 6.00 -19.52
CA TRP A 600 17.11 5.64 -19.63
C TRP A 600 16.47 5.43 -18.25
N ILE A 601 15.13 5.46 -18.23
CA ILE A 601 14.29 5.16 -17.05
C ILE A 601 13.62 3.81 -17.29
N ILE A 602 13.68 2.90 -16.31
CA ILE A 602 12.80 1.73 -16.27
C ILE A 602 11.53 2.10 -15.46
N PRO A 603 10.32 2.02 -16.07
CA PRO A 603 9.07 2.31 -15.39
C PRO A 603 8.96 1.58 -14.05
N GLN A 604 8.54 2.30 -13.01
CA GLN A 604 8.27 1.74 -11.67
C GLN A 604 9.45 0.98 -11.01
N TRP A 605 10.69 1.27 -11.41
CA TRP A 605 11.88 0.58 -10.89
C TRP A 605 13.06 1.52 -10.61
N GLY A 606 13.34 2.49 -11.49
CA GLY A 606 14.56 3.29 -11.39
C GLY A 606 15.10 3.78 -12.73
N GLY A 607 16.41 4.01 -12.80
CA GLY A 607 17.08 4.51 -13.99
C GLY A 607 18.55 4.10 -14.09
N VAL A 608 19.08 4.22 -15.31
CA VAL A 608 20.46 3.84 -15.66
C VAL A 608 21.15 5.00 -16.34
N PHE A 609 22.44 5.19 -16.02
CA PHE A 609 23.34 6.12 -16.70
C PHE A 609 24.63 5.40 -17.11
N LEU A 610 24.98 5.48 -18.39
CA LEU A 610 26.26 5.04 -18.97
C LEU A 610 27.27 6.18 -18.84
N LEU A 611 28.22 6.05 -17.93
CA LEU A 611 29.32 7.00 -17.81
C LEU A 611 30.52 6.50 -18.60
N ASN A 612 30.68 7.05 -19.81
CA ASN A 612 31.87 6.88 -20.64
C ASN A 612 32.97 7.82 -20.08
N PRO A 613 34.04 7.32 -19.44
CA PRO A 613 35.13 8.18 -18.97
C PRO A 613 35.90 8.73 -20.18
N SER A 614 36.33 9.99 -20.09
CA SER A 614 37.27 10.56 -21.06
C SER A 614 38.60 9.81 -21.00
N GLU A 615 39.20 9.54 -22.16
CA GLU A 615 40.50 8.85 -22.24
C GLU A 615 41.56 9.58 -21.41
N SER A 616 42.32 8.84 -20.60
CA SER A 616 43.45 9.40 -19.87
C SER A 616 44.50 9.90 -20.85
N THR A 617 45.01 11.13 -20.65
CA THR A 617 46.01 11.79 -21.51
C THR A 617 47.43 11.20 -21.40
N LEU A 618 47.54 9.92 -21.01
CA LEU A 618 48.76 9.13 -20.89
C LEU A 618 48.71 8.02 -21.97
N PRO A 619 49.60 8.02 -22.97
CA PRO A 619 49.50 7.14 -24.14
C PRO A 619 49.50 5.62 -23.88
N ASP A 620 49.96 5.18 -22.71
CA ASP A 620 50.27 3.77 -22.43
C ASP A 620 49.25 3.05 -21.52
N SER A 621 48.19 3.72 -21.05
CA SER A 621 47.23 3.17 -20.08
C SER A 621 45.78 3.17 -20.57
N VAL A 622 45.37 2.11 -21.28
CA VAL A 622 43.97 1.87 -21.68
C VAL A 622 43.18 1.27 -20.50
N SER A 623 43.00 2.02 -19.42
CA SER A 623 42.23 1.62 -18.22
C SER A 623 41.25 2.71 -17.77
N ASN A 624 40.25 2.32 -16.98
CA ASN A 624 39.29 3.26 -16.41
C ASN A 624 39.90 3.96 -15.19
N PRO A 625 39.56 5.23 -14.89
CA PRO A 625 40.06 5.90 -13.69
C PRO A 625 39.65 5.10 -12.43
N PRO A 626 40.58 4.73 -11.53
CA PRO A 626 40.29 3.86 -10.39
C PRO A 626 39.33 4.48 -9.37
N ARG A 627 39.19 5.81 -9.38
CA ARG A 627 38.31 6.59 -8.50
C ARG A 627 37.56 7.64 -9.32
N LEU A 628 36.22 7.64 -9.27
CA LEU A 628 35.40 8.68 -9.89
C LEU A 628 35.30 9.90 -8.97
N SER A 629 35.71 11.07 -9.49
CA SER A 629 35.56 12.38 -8.84
C SER A 629 34.13 12.90 -8.92
N GLN A 630 33.78 13.82 -8.03
CA GLN A 630 32.50 14.53 -8.01
C GLN A 630 32.15 15.21 -9.35
N GLU A 631 33.14 15.76 -10.05
CA GLU A 631 32.96 16.37 -11.38
C GLU A 631 32.55 15.32 -12.44
N ASN A 632 33.16 14.13 -12.42
CA ASN A 632 32.80 13.03 -13.33
C ASN A 632 31.41 12.46 -13.03
N LEU A 633 30.95 12.55 -11.77
CA LEU A 633 29.62 12.11 -11.34
C LEU A 633 28.51 13.11 -11.68
N ARG A 634 28.83 14.41 -11.81
CA ARG A 634 27.86 15.49 -12.03
C ARG A 634 26.86 15.24 -13.15
N PRO A 635 27.22 14.76 -14.37
CA PRO A 635 26.25 14.48 -15.43
C PRO A 635 25.26 13.36 -15.07
N ALA A 636 25.74 12.33 -14.37
CA ALA A 636 24.92 11.21 -13.91
C ALA A 636 23.94 11.67 -12.83
N PHE A 637 24.42 12.40 -11.81
CA PHE A 637 23.57 12.84 -10.69
C PHE A 637 22.55 13.91 -11.08
N LEU A 638 22.90 14.83 -11.98
CA LEU A 638 21.93 15.74 -12.60
C LEU A 638 20.89 14.99 -13.45
N THR A 639 21.25 13.86 -14.06
CA THR A 639 20.28 13.01 -14.76
C THR A 639 19.39 12.27 -13.76
N PHE A 640 19.97 11.67 -12.73
CA PHE A 640 19.22 10.95 -11.69
C PHE A 640 18.21 11.84 -10.95
N SER A 641 18.48 13.13 -10.72
CA SER A 641 17.49 14.05 -10.12
C SER A 641 16.25 14.27 -11.01
N HIS A 642 16.45 14.40 -12.33
CA HIS A 642 15.34 14.47 -13.31
C HIS A 642 14.58 13.15 -13.45
N GLN A 643 15.29 12.01 -13.37
CA GLN A 643 14.68 10.69 -13.36
C GLN A 643 13.87 10.46 -12.07
N LEU A 644 14.39 10.84 -10.91
CA LEU A 644 13.70 10.78 -9.61
C LEU A 644 12.41 11.62 -9.61
N LEU A 645 12.47 12.87 -10.10
CA LEU A 645 11.29 13.72 -10.30
C LEU A 645 10.22 13.03 -11.16
N THR A 646 10.63 12.32 -12.22
CA THR A 646 9.73 11.58 -13.11
C THR A 646 9.15 10.33 -12.44
N LEU A 647 9.96 9.58 -11.69
CA LEU A 647 9.57 8.36 -10.97
C LEU A 647 8.65 8.66 -9.78
N LEU A 648 8.84 9.78 -9.07
CA LEU A 648 7.92 10.26 -8.03
C LEU A 648 6.63 10.88 -8.60
N GLY A 649 6.54 11.03 -9.92
CA GLY A 649 5.32 11.46 -10.63
C GLY A 649 5.10 12.98 -10.65
N ALA A 650 6.12 13.79 -10.39
CA ALA A 650 5.99 15.24 -10.45
C ALA A 650 5.61 15.72 -11.87
N PRO A 651 4.79 16.79 -12.01
CA PRO A 651 4.50 17.44 -13.29
C PRO A 651 5.78 17.86 -14.04
N ALA A 652 5.67 18.21 -15.33
CA ALA A 652 6.78 18.82 -16.08
C ALA A 652 6.60 20.34 -16.23
N THR A 653 5.36 20.81 -16.18
CA THR A 653 5.00 22.23 -16.30
C THR A 653 4.28 22.70 -15.03
N PRO A 654 4.44 23.99 -14.64
CA PRO A 654 5.47 24.93 -15.10
C PRO A 654 6.88 24.52 -14.63
N ALA A 655 7.93 25.27 -15.00
CA ALA A 655 9.32 24.91 -14.68
C ALA A 655 9.64 24.94 -13.16
N SER A 656 8.99 25.85 -12.41
CA SER A 656 9.20 26.05 -10.96
C SER A 656 9.05 24.75 -10.16
N LEU A 657 10.11 24.35 -9.46
CA LEU A 657 10.10 23.13 -8.64
C LEU A 657 9.12 23.24 -7.45
N PRO A 658 9.10 24.35 -6.66
CA PRO A 658 8.10 24.51 -5.60
C PRO A 658 6.66 24.41 -6.08
N PHE A 659 6.32 25.01 -7.23
CA PHE A 659 4.98 24.92 -7.80
C PHE A 659 4.62 23.46 -8.16
N ARG A 660 5.52 22.75 -8.85
CA ARG A 660 5.34 21.33 -9.20
C ARG A 660 5.16 20.42 -7.98
N LEU A 661 5.84 20.73 -6.87
CA LEU A 661 5.71 20.00 -5.60
C LEU A 661 4.35 20.26 -4.93
N GLN A 662 3.86 21.51 -4.94
CA GLN A 662 2.51 21.82 -4.46
C GLN A 662 1.42 21.13 -5.29
N THR A 663 1.54 21.14 -6.63
CA THR A 663 0.65 20.38 -7.53
C THR A 663 0.69 18.88 -7.19
N LEU A 664 1.88 18.32 -6.94
CA LEU A 664 2.02 16.92 -6.56
C LEU A 664 1.36 16.60 -5.21
N ILE A 665 1.44 17.48 -4.20
CA ILE A 665 0.72 17.33 -2.91
C ILE A 665 -0.78 17.17 -3.15
N ARG A 666 -1.37 18.04 -3.98
CA ARG A 666 -2.81 18.01 -4.29
C ARG A 666 -3.23 16.76 -5.04
N ILE A 667 -2.44 16.35 -6.04
CA ILE A 667 -2.64 15.09 -6.77
C ILE A 667 -2.55 13.89 -5.81
N ARG A 668 -1.52 13.81 -4.95
CA ARG A 668 -1.35 12.68 -4.02
C ARG A 668 -2.43 12.63 -2.95
N ALA A 669 -2.85 13.77 -2.39
CA ALA A 669 -3.98 13.83 -1.44
C ALA A 669 -5.27 13.32 -2.09
N ALA A 670 -5.54 13.68 -3.35
CA ALA A 670 -6.66 13.14 -4.12
C ALA A 670 -6.52 11.63 -4.34
N THR A 671 -5.39 11.16 -4.91
CA THR A 671 -5.19 9.73 -5.21
C THR A 671 -5.34 8.86 -3.96
N LEU A 672 -4.80 9.28 -2.81
CA LEU A 672 -4.90 8.54 -1.55
C LEU A 672 -6.32 8.50 -0.98
N LEU A 673 -7.04 9.64 -0.98
CA LEU A 673 -8.43 9.70 -0.52
C LEU A 673 -9.32 8.75 -1.35
N LEU A 674 -9.16 8.75 -2.68
CA LEU A 674 -9.94 7.87 -3.56
C LEU A 674 -9.50 6.40 -3.49
N SER A 675 -8.20 6.13 -3.29
CA SER A 675 -7.67 4.76 -3.09
C SER A 675 -8.22 4.15 -1.79
N ALA A 676 -8.09 4.85 -0.66
CA ALA A 676 -8.58 4.41 0.64
C ALA A 676 -10.11 4.19 0.64
N SER A 677 -10.86 5.08 -0.02
CA SER A 677 -12.31 4.92 -0.24
C SER A 677 -12.64 3.66 -1.05
N SER A 678 -11.89 3.37 -2.11
CA SER A 678 -12.05 2.17 -2.94
C SER A 678 -11.68 0.88 -2.17
N THR A 679 -10.64 0.92 -1.34
CA THR A 679 -10.25 -0.16 -0.44
C THR A 679 -11.32 -0.44 0.61
N MET A 680 -11.94 0.60 1.19
CA MET A 680 -13.11 0.46 2.08
C MET A 680 -14.32 -0.16 1.37
N GLY A 681 -14.66 0.28 0.17
CA GLY A 681 -15.74 -0.34 -0.62
C GLY A 681 -15.47 -1.80 -0.97
N SER A 682 -14.20 -2.13 -1.24
CA SER A 682 -13.76 -3.51 -1.51
C SER A 682 -13.83 -4.39 -0.26
N LEU A 683 -13.44 -3.86 0.91
CA LEU A 683 -13.57 -4.55 2.20
C LEU A 683 -15.05 -4.78 2.57
N ALA A 684 -15.92 -3.80 2.36
CA ALA A 684 -17.36 -3.95 2.58
C ALA A 684 -17.94 -5.11 1.76
N ARG A 685 -17.71 -5.08 0.43
CA ARG A 685 -18.13 -6.14 -0.51
C ARG A 685 -17.55 -7.52 -0.15
N LEU A 686 -16.30 -7.59 0.32
CA LEU A 686 -15.68 -8.83 0.80
C LEU A 686 -16.40 -9.39 2.04
N THR A 687 -16.71 -8.54 3.02
CA THR A 687 -17.38 -8.98 4.26
C THR A 687 -18.86 -9.32 4.09
N GLU A 688 -19.52 -8.78 3.05
CA GLU A 688 -20.89 -9.15 2.68
C GLU A 688 -20.94 -10.46 1.88
N SER A 689 -19.98 -10.69 0.97
CA SER A 689 -19.89 -11.91 0.17
C SER A 689 -19.36 -13.13 0.93
N LEU A 690 -18.50 -12.95 1.94
CA LEU A 690 -17.97 -14.02 2.79
C LEU A 690 -18.51 -13.90 4.23
N PRO A 691 -19.75 -14.34 4.51
CA PRO A 691 -20.38 -14.14 5.82
C PRO A 691 -19.67 -14.86 6.98
N SER A 692 -18.91 -15.91 6.67
CA SER A 692 -18.15 -16.76 7.59
C SER A 692 -16.74 -16.25 7.94
N ILE A 693 -16.26 -15.16 7.33
CA ILE A 693 -14.93 -14.62 7.62
C ILE A 693 -14.88 -14.02 9.04
N PRO A 694 -13.82 -14.27 9.84
CA PRO A 694 -13.64 -13.55 11.10
C PRO A 694 -13.38 -12.07 10.81
N ILE A 695 -13.90 -11.20 11.67
CA ILE A 695 -13.56 -9.77 11.67
C ILE A 695 -13.12 -9.43 13.10
N PRO A 696 -11.81 -9.37 13.39
CA PRO A 696 -11.32 -9.03 14.72
C PRO A 696 -11.47 -7.54 15.02
N ALA A 697 -11.36 -7.18 16.31
CA ALA A 697 -11.66 -5.83 16.79
C ALA A 697 -10.70 -4.75 16.25
N ASN A 698 -9.44 -5.09 15.96
CA ASN A 698 -8.48 -4.19 15.33
C ASN A 698 -8.94 -3.74 13.94
N VAL A 699 -9.48 -4.65 13.10
CA VAL A 699 -10.04 -4.29 11.78
C VAL A 699 -11.17 -3.28 11.92
N ALA A 700 -12.06 -3.46 12.90
CA ALA A 700 -13.12 -2.49 13.16
C ALA A 700 -12.60 -1.13 13.64
N THR A 701 -11.54 -1.11 14.45
CA THR A 701 -10.85 0.13 14.83
C THR A 701 -10.21 0.80 13.61
N SER A 702 -9.43 0.08 12.80
CA SER A 702 -8.77 0.59 11.59
C SER A 702 -9.75 1.11 10.54
N VAL A 703 -10.92 0.45 10.37
CA VAL A 703 -12.02 0.98 9.53
C VAL A 703 -12.57 2.28 10.11
N SER A 704 -12.76 2.37 11.43
CA SER A 704 -13.27 3.60 12.06
C SER A 704 -12.30 4.78 11.96
N THR A 705 -10.99 4.55 12.12
CA THR A 705 -9.96 5.59 11.94
C THR A 705 -9.83 5.99 10.47
N THR A 706 -9.86 5.03 9.55
CA THR A 706 -9.91 5.29 8.10
C THR A 706 -11.06 6.21 7.75
N LEU A 707 -12.28 5.92 8.20
CA LEU A 707 -13.46 6.75 7.93
C LEU A 707 -13.38 8.14 8.55
N SER A 708 -12.79 8.29 9.75
CA SER A 708 -12.58 9.62 10.34
C SER A 708 -11.52 10.44 9.61
N HIS A 709 -10.41 9.83 9.19
CA HIS A 709 -9.37 10.54 8.44
C HIS A 709 -9.79 10.82 6.99
N LEU A 710 -10.59 9.96 6.35
CA LEU A 710 -11.26 10.27 5.08
C LEU A 710 -12.16 11.51 5.19
N ALA A 711 -12.94 11.62 6.28
CA ALA A 711 -13.78 12.80 6.54
C ALA A 711 -12.94 14.07 6.73
N SER A 712 -11.90 14.02 7.57
CA SER A 712 -10.96 15.14 7.78
C SER A 712 -10.26 15.56 6.49
N ALA A 713 -9.72 14.61 5.72
CA ALA A 713 -9.07 14.87 4.44
C ALA A 713 -10.02 15.53 3.44
N CYS A 714 -11.27 15.08 3.36
CA CYS A 714 -12.28 15.67 2.48
C CYS A 714 -12.57 17.13 2.83
N GLU A 715 -12.68 17.47 4.13
CA GLU A 715 -12.91 18.84 4.57
C GLU A 715 -11.65 19.71 4.39
N HIS A 716 -10.46 19.17 4.68
CA HIS A 716 -9.18 19.83 4.43
C HIS A 716 -8.96 20.16 2.94
N LEU A 717 -9.41 19.31 2.00
CA LEU A 717 -9.45 19.66 0.57
C LEU A 717 -10.41 20.83 0.29
N ARG A 718 -11.64 20.78 0.83
CA ARG A 718 -12.67 21.83 0.65
C ARG A 718 -12.26 23.19 1.23
N GLU A 719 -11.48 23.20 2.31
CA GLU A 719 -10.93 24.41 2.91
C GLU A 719 -9.65 24.91 2.21
N GLY A 720 -9.07 24.15 1.28
CA GLY A 720 -7.80 24.49 0.64
C GLY A 720 -6.56 24.28 1.53
N ARG A 721 -6.66 23.42 2.55
CA ARG A 721 -5.54 23.01 3.44
C ARG A 721 -4.95 21.68 2.96
N PHE A 722 -4.32 21.72 1.78
CA PHE A 722 -3.82 20.56 1.04
C PHE A 722 -2.71 19.79 1.77
N HIS A 723 -1.85 20.47 2.55
CA HIS A 723 -0.86 19.79 3.39
C HIS A 723 -1.52 18.92 4.48
N ALA A 724 -2.55 19.44 5.15
CA ALA A 724 -3.33 18.69 6.14
C ALA A 724 -4.14 17.56 5.49
N ALA A 725 -4.74 17.83 4.31
CA ALA A 725 -5.44 16.81 3.54
C ALA A 725 -4.54 15.63 3.14
N LEU A 726 -3.29 15.88 2.74
CA LEU A 726 -2.33 14.82 2.43
C LEU A 726 -1.98 13.99 3.66
N ALA A 727 -1.81 14.63 4.82
CA ALA A 727 -1.50 13.93 6.08
C ALA A 727 -2.65 13.00 6.51
N ASP A 728 -3.89 13.49 6.52
CA ASP A 728 -5.07 12.66 6.83
C ASP A 728 -5.28 11.55 5.79
N ALA A 729 -5.17 11.86 4.49
CA ALA A 729 -5.33 10.86 3.43
C ALA A 729 -4.26 9.75 3.49
N ARG A 730 -3.04 10.07 3.94
CA ARG A 730 -1.98 9.08 4.20
C ARG A 730 -2.37 8.12 5.33
N VAL A 731 -2.84 8.65 6.47
CA VAL A 731 -3.27 7.81 7.61
C VAL A 731 -4.48 6.95 7.23
N ALA A 732 -5.42 7.50 6.45
CA ALA A 732 -6.55 6.76 5.92
C ALA A 732 -6.12 5.58 5.03
N GLU A 733 -5.20 5.78 4.08
CA GLU A 733 -4.70 4.70 3.21
C GLU A 733 -3.97 3.61 4.01
N ILE A 734 -3.11 3.99 4.97
CA ILE A 734 -2.33 3.03 5.77
C ILE A 734 -3.26 2.14 6.61
N GLU A 735 -4.24 2.71 7.33
CA GLU A 735 -5.20 1.91 8.09
C GLU A 735 -6.20 1.17 7.19
N ALA A 736 -6.49 1.66 5.98
CA ALA A 736 -7.29 0.97 4.98
C ALA A 736 -6.61 -0.32 4.50
N GLU A 737 -5.37 -0.22 3.97
CA GLU A 737 -4.59 -1.38 3.54
C GLU A 737 -4.36 -2.36 4.69
N ARG A 738 -4.00 -1.87 5.89
CA ARG A 738 -3.84 -2.68 7.10
C ARG A 738 -5.10 -3.48 7.43
N SER A 739 -6.28 -2.85 7.37
CA SER A 739 -7.56 -3.51 7.67
C SER A 739 -7.95 -4.55 6.60
N PHE A 740 -7.55 -4.34 5.34
CA PHE A 740 -7.85 -5.22 4.21
C PHE A 740 -6.91 -6.43 4.15
N PHE A 741 -5.63 -6.25 4.48
CA PHE A 741 -4.60 -7.30 4.45
C PHE A 741 -4.36 -7.97 5.82
N GLU A 742 -5.22 -7.75 6.81
CA GLU A 742 -5.10 -8.31 8.17
C GLU A 742 -5.04 -9.85 8.14
N LYS A 743 -3.88 -10.41 8.56
CA LYS A 743 -3.52 -11.83 8.40
C LYS A 743 -4.57 -12.81 8.95
N SER A 744 -5.26 -12.46 10.03
CA SER A 744 -6.31 -13.30 10.63
C SER A 744 -7.60 -13.41 9.80
N MET A 745 -7.89 -12.47 8.89
CA MET A 745 -9.06 -12.57 8.01
C MET A 745 -8.83 -13.64 6.93
N VAL A 746 -7.64 -13.64 6.31
CA VAL A 746 -7.27 -14.58 5.25
C VAL A 746 -7.12 -16.01 5.79
N GLY A 747 -6.52 -16.17 6.97
CA GLY A 747 -6.14 -17.49 7.51
C GLY A 747 -7.29 -18.43 7.91
N GLN A 748 -8.54 -17.97 7.97
CA GLN A 748 -9.69 -18.77 8.45
C GLN A 748 -10.77 -19.05 7.39
N VAL A 749 -10.59 -18.61 6.14
CA VAL A 749 -11.56 -18.80 5.04
C VAL A 749 -11.86 -20.28 4.75
N TYR A 750 -10.98 -21.20 5.17
CA TYR A 750 -10.98 -22.61 4.76
C TYR A 750 -11.77 -23.60 5.64
N PHE A 751 -12.65 -23.14 6.54
CA PHE A 751 -13.45 -24.04 7.40
C PHE A 751 -14.98 -23.88 7.25
N PRO A 752 -15.59 -24.52 6.22
CA PRO A 752 -17.04 -24.55 6.02
C PRO A 752 -17.82 -25.13 7.22
N ASP A 753 -19.07 -24.70 7.39
CA ASP A 753 -19.91 -25.14 8.51
C ASP A 753 -20.28 -26.64 8.42
N GLU A 754 -20.33 -27.20 7.20
CA GLU A 754 -20.48 -28.63 6.95
C GLU A 754 -19.34 -29.43 7.60
N HIS A 755 -18.10 -28.93 7.54
CA HIS A 755 -16.95 -29.58 8.17
C HIS A 755 -17.03 -29.51 9.69
N LYS A 756 -17.55 -28.40 10.26
CA LYS A 756 -17.82 -28.31 11.71
C LYS A 756 -18.83 -29.36 12.15
N VAL A 757 -19.94 -29.51 11.41
CA VAL A 757 -20.95 -30.54 11.70
C VAL A 757 -20.39 -31.94 11.53
N ALA A 758 -19.60 -32.20 10.48
CA ALA A 758 -18.99 -33.51 10.22
C ALA A 758 -18.04 -33.95 11.34
N VAL A 759 -17.28 -33.04 11.96
CA VAL A 759 -16.42 -33.33 13.12
C VAL A 759 -17.22 -33.73 14.37
N TYR A 760 -18.38 -33.11 14.61
CA TYR A 760 -19.21 -33.46 15.78
C TYR A 760 -20.16 -34.66 15.55
N LEU A 761 -20.45 -35.04 14.30
CA LEU A 761 -21.39 -36.11 13.97
C LEU A 761 -21.07 -37.47 14.65
N PRO A 762 -19.81 -37.96 14.69
CA PRO A 762 -19.47 -39.24 15.33
C PRO A 762 -19.68 -39.24 16.84
N LEU A 763 -19.54 -38.08 17.50
CA LEU A 763 -19.73 -37.93 18.94
C LEU A 763 -21.21 -37.78 19.30
N LEU A 764 -21.96 -36.99 18.51
CA LEU A 764 -23.37 -36.70 18.77
C LEU A 764 -24.31 -37.83 18.32
N GLY A 765 -23.99 -38.56 17.25
CA GLY A 765 -24.84 -39.62 16.69
C GLY A 765 -25.24 -40.71 17.70
N PRO A 766 -24.28 -41.36 18.40
CA PRO A 766 -24.57 -42.44 19.36
C PRO A 766 -25.42 -42.02 20.55
N ILE A 767 -25.38 -40.74 20.95
CA ILE A 767 -26.13 -40.18 22.08
C ILE A 767 -27.49 -39.64 21.61
N GLY A 768 -27.50 -38.93 20.47
CA GLY A 768 -28.68 -38.27 19.91
C GLY A 768 -29.73 -39.25 19.37
N VAL A 769 -29.32 -40.30 18.66
CA VAL A 769 -30.28 -41.26 18.06
C VAL A 769 -31.16 -41.94 19.13
N PRO A 770 -30.62 -42.48 20.24
CA PRO A 770 -31.44 -43.00 21.34
C PRO A 770 -32.34 -41.95 22.00
N LEU A 771 -31.87 -40.71 22.18
CA LEU A 771 -32.66 -39.62 22.78
C LEU A 771 -33.83 -39.18 21.88
N VAL A 772 -33.62 -39.07 20.58
CA VAL A 772 -34.66 -38.73 19.60
C VAL A 772 -35.68 -39.87 19.47
N VAL A 773 -35.23 -41.12 19.36
CA VAL A 773 -36.12 -42.29 19.31
C VAL A 773 -36.90 -42.45 20.63
N GLY A 774 -36.30 -42.12 21.77
CA GLY A 774 -36.96 -42.07 23.08
C GLY A 774 -38.05 -41.00 23.12
N LEU A 775 -37.72 -39.76 22.72
CA LEU A 775 -38.67 -38.65 22.66
C LEU A 775 -39.84 -38.95 21.72
N LEU A 776 -39.58 -39.42 20.50
CA LEU A 776 -40.62 -39.74 19.51
C LEU A 776 -41.57 -40.86 19.99
N LYS A 777 -41.05 -41.88 20.67
CA LYS A 777 -41.89 -42.94 21.28
C LYS A 777 -42.80 -42.38 22.36
N GLU A 778 -42.28 -41.55 23.26
CA GLU A 778 -43.05 -41.02 24.38
C GLU A 778 -44.04 -39.92 23.95
N VAL A 779 -43.67 -39.06 22.99
CA VAL A 779 -44.60 -38.11 22.34
C VAL A 779 -45.74 -38.85 21.63
N LYS A 780 -45.45 -39.92 20.89
CA LYS A 780 -46.48 -40.76 20.25
C LYS A 780 -47.41 -41.40 21.28
N ARG A 781 -46.86 -41.88 22.42
CA ARG A 781 -47.60 -42.46 23.56
C ARG A 781 -48.48 -41.42 24.26
N VAL A 782 -48.01 -40.19 24.44
CA VAL A 782 -48.80 -39.06 24.96
C VAL A 782 -49.95 -38.73 24.02
N VAL A 783 -49.68 -38.60 22.71
CA VAL A 783 -50.71 -38.34 21.70
C VAL A 783 -51.77 -39.45 21.64
N THR A 784 -51.40 -40.73 21.75
CA THR A 784 -52.40 -41.81 21.84
C THR A 784 -53.18 -41.78 23.15
N SER A 785 -52.56 -41.41 24.28
CA SER A 785 -53.28 -41.26 25.56
C SER A 785 -54.25 -40.07 25.58
N LEU A 786 -53.95 -39.01 24.83
CA LEU A 786 -54.85 -37.87 24.62
C LEU A 786 -56.00 -38.23 23.66
N LYS A 787 -55.73 -39.02 22.61
CA LYS A 787 -56.76 -39.58 21.72
C LYS A 787 -57.62 -40.67 22.37
N ALA A 788 -57.22 -41.22 23.51
CA ALA A 788 -58.00 -42.14 24.34
C ALA A 788 -58.67 -41.44 25.54
N ARG A 789 -58.59 -40.10 25.60
CA ARG A 789 -59.25 -39.22 26.59
C ARG A 789 -60.20 -38.21 25.94
N ARG A 790 -60.41 -38.35 24.63
CA ARG A 790 -61.41 -37.68 23.80
C ARG A 790 -62.33 -38.75 23.21
#